data_AF-A0A1G6M6U7-F1
#
_entry.id   AF-A0A1G6M6U7-F1
#
_cell.length_a   1.000
_cell.length_b   1.000
_cell.length_c   1.000
_cell.angle_alpha   90.00
_cell.angle_beta   90.00
_cell.angle_gamma   90.00
#
_symmetry.space_group_name_H-M   'P 1'
#
loop_
_entity.id
_entity.type
_entity.pdbx_description
1 polymer ?
#
loop_
_entity_poly.entity_id
_entity_poly.type
_entity_poly.pdbx_seq_one_letter_code
_entity_poly.pdbx_strand_id
1 'polypeptide(L)'
;MNLEPVELISLAALLHDIGKISQRAEIPIENKYNLEEYAPEKDGHYSYKHAAYTAEFLDWFVKEFKIESENEKTNLVNIASYHHKDIDEPFCKLIKYADHLASGFERTPQKEKSDYIKEQLISIFSSVSINNNQKNDYTFSLKPLSFDIEPQLKSENTPKDYEVLFNGLKADLQKLKGIENFDIFYDGLNYLLEKYAWCVPSSSFEVKADISLYDHLRVSAAFAAALYKYFEQSGKILQPDDTTSAFALIQGDFSGIQNFIFSKQGESNKFAAKILRARSFFVSLSTELVAYKICKKLGLTKASVVMNAGGKFTILSHNAKDLKNTINEITDEVNNEFLKLNYGQTRFAIAHIELCGSDFLIDKNDKKSKFSQRYEELVKKLEEKKLKPVIKNFVFEDYLDSIKEGGICRICGNHPANLDTEDTPICEVCYRMKKIGENLVKNKFFAITTNETSSSIPIFSNYHLVFENKAENLKNALLAFEIGLEDEFRGLAKSKIAAYVPRLTQDEIDKYKDLDDVQGLKEGDIKPFSAIAKDAIKNDKGSDFLGVLKADVDNLGLIFARGFGENVSISKTVSLSRMLDFFFTGWLQNEIKTNFRSIYTVFSGGDDLFLIGPFNQIIELAKKINEHLRQYTKNEDFHLSCGIYFAKDKVPVYQMARQAEEILEKSKKDNGKNAITLFERTMKWDQFNKLMEINLDDIFREADVSEGFKYNLFTYLKMIESNKKRDLLWKPLLIYNIYRNVAKQKSKEERNPVIEKFLSLMVKYFEDYKGDFLVPLSKYIYENRKGRS
;
A
#
# COMPACT_ATOMS: atom_id res chain seq x y z
N MET A 1 -27.10 18.31 7.31
CA MET A 1 -26.72 16.93 7.68
C MET A 1 -26.98 16.80 9.15
N ASN A 2 -27.82 15.85 9.55
CA ASN A 2 -28.08 15.56 10.96
C ASN A 2 -27.09 14.47 11.38
N LEU A 3 -26.23 14.79 12.35
CA LEU A 3 -25.17 13.91 12.81
C LEU A 3 -25.64 13.17 14.05
N GLU A 4 -25.44 11.86 14.08
CA GLU A 4 -25.54 11.12 15.33
C GLU A 4 -24.46 11.62 16.30
N PRO A 5 -24.67 11.54 17.63
CA PRO A 5 -23.70 12.06 18.59
C PRO A 5 -22.26 11.53 18.42
N VAL A 6 -22.07 10.25 18.09
CA VAL A 6 -20.74 9.69 17.83
C VAL A 6 -20.11 10.24 16.55
N GLU A 7 -20.92 10.58 15.54
CA GLU A 7 -20.49 11.19 14.28
C GLU A 7 -20.05 12.63 14.50
N LEU A 8 -20.83 13.39 15.28
CA LEU A 8 -20.48 14.75 15.72
C LEU A 8 -19.14 14.77 16.45
N ILE A 9 -18.95 13.87 17.42
CA ILE A 9 -17.72 13.79 18.22
C ILE A 9 -16.52 13.37 17.38
N SER A 10 -16.71 12.39 16.49
CA SER A 10 -15.65 11.95 15.56
C SER A 10 -15.25 13.09 14.62
N LEU A 11 -16.22 13.85 14.09
CA LEU A 11 -15.98 14.98 13.19
C LEU A 11 -15.31 16.14 13.91
N ALA A 12 -15.72 16.44 15.15
CA ALA A 12 -15.10 17.47 15.98
C ALA A 12 -13.63 17.16 16.23
N ALA A 13 -13.32 15.91 16.61
CA ALA A 13 -11.94 15.47 16.81
C ALA A 13 -11.14 15.43 15.51
N LEU A 14 -11.75 15.10 14.37
CA LEU A 14 -11.06 15.14 13.08
C LEU A 14 -10.67 16.56 12.65
N LEU A 15 -11.37 17.59 13.16
CA LEU A 15 -11.17 18.98 12.74
C LEU A 15 -10.62 19.90 13.86
N HIS A 16 -10.42 19.41 15.08
CA HIS A 16 -10.04 20.23 16.25
C HIS A 16 -8.78 21.08 16.02
N ASP A 17 -7.82 20.56 15.27
CA ASP A 17 -6.51 21.16 15.03
C ASP A 17 -6.35 21.72 13.60
N ILE A 18 -7.43 21.77 12.80
CA ILE A 18 -7.36 22.21 11.40
C ILE A 18 -6.89 23.67 11.26
N GLY A 19 -7.16 24.49 12.27
CA GLY A 19 -6.72 25.89 12.35
C GLY A 19 -5.20 26.08 12.35
N LYS A 20 -4.40 25.01 12.59
CA LYS A 20 -2.94 25.08 12.47
C LYS A 20 -2.49 25.47 11.06
N ILE A 21 -3.22 25.06 10.02
CA ILE A 21 -2.86 25.39 8.63
C ILE A 21 -3.08 26.89 8.37
N SER A 22 -4.26 27.41 8.69
CA SER A 22 -4.59 28.83 8.48
C SER A 22 -3.81 29.77 9.40
N GLN A 23 -3.52 29.34 10.63
CA GLN A 23 -2.63 30.07 11.55
C GLN A 23 -1.23 30.23 10.96
N ARG A 24 -0.62 29.13 10.49
CA ARG A 24 0.74 29.15 9.92
C ARG A 24 0.79 29.85 8.56
N ALA A 25 -0.34 29.92 7.86
CA ALA A 25 -0.52 30.74 6.66
C ALA A 25 -0.68 32.25 6.96
N GLU A 26 -0.72 32.65 8.23
CA GLU A 26 -0.96 34.04 8.67
C GLU A 26 -2.26 34.65 8.13
N ILE A 27 -3.28 33.81 7.91
CA ILE A 27 -4.59 34.27 7.46
C ILE A 27 -5.25 35.08 8.59
N PRO A 28 -5.75 36.30 8.36
CA PRO A 28 -6.41 37.06 9.42
C PRO A 28 -7.71 36.37 9.86
N ILE A 29 -7.97 36.37 11.18
CA ILE A 29 -9.27 35.98 11.73
C ILE A 29 -10.24 37.15 11.51
N GLU A 30 -11.44 36.89 11.02
CA GLU A 30 -12.47 37.91 10.92
C GLU A 30 -12.99 38.25 12.32
N ASN A 31 -13.37 39.52 12.59
CA ASN A 31 -13.68 40.04 13.94
C ASN A 31 -14.74 39.26 14.76
N LYS A 32 -15.43 38.26 14.17
CA LYS A 32 -16.45 37.43 14.82
C LYS A 32 -15.87 36.48 15.87
N TYR A 33 -14.64 36.00 15.68
CA TYR A 33 -13.96 35.09 16.60
C TYR A 33 -12.71 35.78 17.16
N ASN A 34 -12.55 35.81 18.48
CA ASN A 34 -11.37 36.42 19.10
C ASN A 34 -10.51 35.38 19.83
N LEU A 35 -9.23 35.72 20.02
CA LEU A 35 -8.30 34.87 20.76
C LEU A 35 -8.73 34.69 22.22
N GLU A 36 -9.37 35.71 22.80
CA GLU A 36 -9.77 35.71 24.21
C GLU A 36 -10.77 34.59 24.53
N GLU A 37 -11.69 34.30 23.62
CA GLU A 37 -12.73 33.29 23.79
C GLU A 37 -12.21 31.87 23.61
N TYR A 38 -11.28 31.62 22.69
CA TYR A 38 -10.88 30.25 22.32
C TYR A 38 -9.48 29.84 22.76
N ALA A 39 -8.55 30.79 22.92
CA ALA A 39 -7.18 30.52 23.32
C ALA A 39 -7.02 30.68 24.85
N PRO A 40 -6.34 29.75 25.55
CA PRO A 40 -5.99 29.95 26.95
C PRO A 40 -4.94 31.06 27.10
N GLU A 41 -5.20 31.98 28.03
CA GLU A 41 -4.30 33.06 28.40
C GLU A 41 -3.36 32.61 29.53
N LYS A 42 -2.07 32.88 29.39
CA LYS A 42 -1.08 32.67 30.42
C LYS A 42 -0.10 33.85 30.44
N ASP A 43 0.03 34.50 31.59
CA ASP A 43 0.93 35.66 31.80
C ASP A 43 0.73 36.80 30.78
N GLY A 44 -0.52 37.11 30.41
CA GLY A 44 -0.85 38.16 29.43
C GLY A 44 -0.66 37.77 27.96
N HIS A 45 -0.33 36.50 27.68
CA HIS A 45 -0.15 35.97 26.33
C HIS A 45 -1.09 34.81 26.04
N TYR A 46 -1.73 34.84 24.87
CA TYR A 46 -2.56 33.74 24.37
C TYR A 46 -1.69 32.61 23.81
N SER A 47 -1.82 31.43 24.39
CA SER A 47 -1.23 30.16 23.92
C SER A 47 -2.25 29.37 23.08
N TYR A 48 -1.81 28.44 22.24
CA TYR A 48 -2.70 27.62 21.38
C TYR A 48 -3.68 28.45 20.52
N LYS A 49 -3.15 29.52 19.91
CA LYS A 49 -3.95 30.45 19.08
C LYS A 49 -4.71 29.75 17.96
N HIS A 50 -4.22 28.62 17.45
CA HIS A 50 -4.87 27.83 16.41
C HIS A 50 -6.31 27.43 16.74
N ALA A 51 -6.69 27.37 18.03
CA ALA A 51 -8.06 27.13 18.46
C ALA A 51 -9.06 28.14 17.86
N ALA A 52 -8.71 29.44 17.86
CA ALA A 52 -9.55 30.48 17.27
C ALA A 52 -9.61 30.36 15.74
N TYR A 53 -8.51 29.94 15.10
CA TYR A 53 -8.47 29.68 13.65
C TYR A 53 -9.31 28.45 13.26
N THR A 54 -9.35 27.43 14.12
CA THR A 54 -10.25 26.28 13.97
C THR A 54 -11.70 26.77 14.03
N ALA A 55 -12.05 27.63 14.99
CA ALA A 55 -13.41 28.17 15.12
C ALA A 55 -13.86 28.93 13.86
N GLU A 56 -13.00 29.81 13.34
CA GLU A 56 -13.23 30.56 12.08
C GLU A 56 -13.47 29.62 10.89
N PHE A 57 -12.59 28.62 10.70
CA PHE A 57 -12.75 27.63 9.64
C PHE A 57 -14.06 26.85 9.78
N LEU A 58 -14.38 26.44 11.01
CA LEU A 58 -15.56 25.64 11.28
C LEU A 58 -16.86 26.44 11.13
N ASP A 59 -16.88 27.75 11.38
CA ASP A 59 -18.06 28.60 11.12
C ASP A 59 -18.41 28.60 9.63
N TRP A 60 -17.40 28.70 8.75
CA TRP A 60 -17.60 28.51 7.32
C TRP A 60 -18.06 27.08 7.01
N PHE A 61 -17.40 26.07 7.58
CA PHE A 61 -17.67 24.66 7.31
C PHE A 61 -19.11 24.24 7.65
N VAL A 62 -19.60 24.58 8.84
CA VAL A 62 -20.97 24.22 9.28
C VAL A 62 -22.04 24.88 8.41
N LYS A 63 -21.81 26.12 7.96
CA LYS A 63 -22.71 26.81 7.02
C LYS A 63 -22.69 26.14 5.64
N GLU A 64 -21.50 25.82 5.15
CA GLU A 64 -21.29 25.26 3.82
C GLU A 64 -21.93 23.87 3.67
N PHE A 65 -21.85 23.04 4.71
CA PHE A 65 -22.39 21.68 4.74
C PHE A 65 -23.74 21.55 5.47
N LYS A 66 -24.32 22.69 5.90
CA LYS A 66 -25.60 22.75 6.64
C LYS A 66 -25.61 21.76 7.81
N ILE A 67 -24.58 21.79 8.64
CA ILE A 67 -24.49 20.98 9.85
C ILE A 67 -25.27 21.72 10.94
N GLU A 68 -26.39 21.15 11.35
CA GLU A 68 -27.24 21.73 12.38
C GLU A 68 -26.76 21.33 13.77
N SER A 69 -26.92 22.23 14.75
CA SER A 69 -26.65 21.96 16.16
C SER A 69 -27.95 22.15 16.92
N GLU A 70 -28.34 21.16 17.73
CA GLU A 70 -29.58 21.24 18.51
C GLU A 70 -29.51 22.31 19.60
N ASN A 71 -28.33 22.48 20.19
CA ASN A 71 -28.03 23.46 21.23
C ASN A 71 -26.52 23.77 21.29
N GLU A 72 -26.14 24.72 22.16
CA GLU A 72 -24.74 25.13 22.37
C GLU A 72 -23.80 23.99 22.82
N LYS A 73 -24.31 23.00 23.57
CA LYS A 73 -23.50 21.86 24.07
C LYS A 73 -23.20 20.84 22.98
N THR A 74 -24.01 20.81 21.93
CA THR A 74 -23.82 19.99 20.73
C THR A 74 -23.21 20.78 19.56
N ASN A 75 -22.72 21.99 19.81
CA ASN A 75 -22.19 22.85 18.76
C ASN A 75 -20.79 22.35 18.32
N LEU A 76 -20.68 21.93 17.04
CA LEU A 76 -19.44 21.40 16.46
C LEU A 76 -18.26 22.36 16.59
N VAL A 77 -18.49 23.66 16.36
CA VAL A 77 -17.44 24.71 16.42
C VAL A 77 -16.85 24.74 17.82
N ASN A 78 -17.69 24.81 18.85
CA ASN A 78 -17.28 24.89 20.24
C ASN A 78 -16.56 23.62 20.70
N ILE A 79 -17.14 22.44 20.43
CA ILE A 79 -16.58 21.15 20.85
C ILE A 79 -15.17 20.95 20.28
N ALA A 80 -14.97 21.28 19.00
CA ALA A 80 -13.68 21.15 18.34
C ALA A 80 -12.68 22.23 18.79
N SER A 81 -13.12 23.47 19.00
CA SER A 81 -12.20 24.61 19.19
C SER A 81 -11.79 24.81 20.65
N TYR A 82 -12.57 24.35 21.62
CA TYR A 82 -12.27 24.51 23.04
C TYR A 82 -11.34 23.46 23.67
N HIS A 83 -10.77 22.55 22.87
CA HIS A 83 -9.96 21.43 23.38
C HIS A 83 -8.73 21.83 24.22
N HIS A 84 -8.21 23.07 24.09
CA HIS A 84 -7.13 23.59 24.95
C HIS A 84 -7.61 24.29 26.22
N LYS A 85 -8.87 24.74 26.28
CA LYS A 85 -9.44 25.41 27.47
C LYS A 85 -9.98 24.39 28.47
N ASP A 86 -9.92 24.73 29.75
CA ASP A 86 -10.53 23.94 30.82
C ASP A 86 -12.02 24.28 30.93
N ILE A 87 -12.79 23.81 29.95
CA ILE A 87 -14.25 23.95 29.93
C ILE A 87 -14.88 22.74 30.61
N ASP A 88 -15.79 22.99 31.55
CA ASP A 88 -16.52 21.95 32.27
C ASP A 88 -17.72 21.39 31.47
N GLU A 89 -17.52 21.10 30.18
CA GLU A 89 -18.52 20.50 29.30
C GLU A 89 -18.06 19.11 28.80
N PRO A 90 -18.95 18.10 28.84
CA PRO A 90 -18.57 16.71 28.59
C PRO A 90 -17.81 16.45 27.29
N PHE A 91 -18.33 16.96 26.18
CA PHE A 91 -17.78 16.71 24.86
C PHE A 91 -16.44 17.42 24.65
N CYS A 92 -16.28 18.64 25.17
CA CYS A 92 -15.00 19.35 25.15
C CYS A 92 -13.90 18.58 25.90
N LYS A 93 -14.22 18.05 27.10
CA LYS A 93 -13.28 17.21 27.87
C LYS A 93 -12.89 15.93 27.13
N LEU A 94 -13.85 15.31 26.45
CA LEU A 94 -13.62 14.11 25.68
C LEU A 94 -12.65 14.36 24.52
N ILE A 95 -12.84 15.44 23.76
CA ILE A 95 -11.94 15.81 22.66
C ILE A 95 -10.54 16.13 23.19
N LYS A 96 -10.44 16.90 24.29
CA LYS A 96 -9.17 17.19 24.96
C LYS A 96 -8.42 15.92 25.35
N TYR A 97 -9.12 14.95 25.95
CA TYR A 97 -8.50 13.68 26.34
C TYR A 97 -8.11 12.82 25.13
N ALA A 98 -8.92 12.82 24.07
CA ALA A 98 -8.60 12.13 22.82
C ALA A 98 -7.32 12.68 22.15
N ASP A 99 -7.19 14.00 22.09
CA ASP A 99 -6.00 14.71 21.58
C ASP A 99 -4.73 14.35 22.36
N HIS A 100 -4.84 14.32 23.69
CA HIS A 100 -3.77 13.92 24.59
C HIS A 100 -3.30 12.47 24.36
N LEU A 101 -4.25 11.53 24.19
CA LEU A 101 -3.93 10.12 23.92
C LEU A 101 -3.32 9.92 22.52
N ALA A 102 -3.84 10.61 21.51
CA ALA A 102 -3.29 10.57 20.15
C ALA A 102 -1.85 11.09 20.09
N SER A 103 -1.53 12.10 20.91
CA SER A 103 -0.18 12.63 21.04
C SER A 103 0.76 11.73 21.87
N GLY A 104 0.26 10.71 22.56
CA GLY A 104 1.03 9.87 23.50
C GLY A 104 1.74 10.63 24.62
N PHE A 105 1.36 11.90 24.82
CA PHE A 105 2.09 12.97 25.53
C PHE A 105 3.62 12.95 25.32
N GLU A 106 4.04 13.12 24.06
CA GLU A 106 5.45 13.19 23.65
C GLU A 106 6.30 14.22 24.43
N ARG A 107 7.46 13.78 24.94
CA ARG A 107 8.63 14.64 25.21
C ARG A 107 9.88 14.00 24.62
N THR A 108 9.94 13.77 23.29
CA THR A 108 11.25 13.65 22.64
C THR A 108 11.78 15.07 22.54
N PRO A 109 12.61 15.56 23.49
CA PRO A 109 12.87 16.97 23.61
C PRO A 109 13.63 17.44 22.38
N GLN A 110 13.08 18.41 21.66
CA GLN A 110 13.88 19.13 20.69
C GLN A 110 14.88 20.00 21.47
N LYS A 111 16.18 19.94 21.12
CA LYS A 111 17.23 20.67 21.85
C LYS A 111 17.12 22.20 21.72
N GLU A 112 16.38 22.69 20.73
CA GLU A 112 16.24 24.11 20.39
C GLU A 112 14.76 24.47 20.14
N LYS A 113 14.33 25.64 20.62
CA LYS A 113 13.01 26.20 20.27
C LYS A 113 13.03 26.59 18.80
N SER A 114 12.23 25.92 17.97
CA SER A 114 12.07 26.29 16.56
C SER A 114 10.80 27.09 16.31
N ASP A 115 10.82 27.90 15.27
CA ASP A 115 9.64 28.58 14.75
C ASP A 115 8.71 27.53 14.10
N TYR A 116 7.53 27.34 14.68
CA TYR A 116 6.55 26.35 14.23
C TYR A 116 6.02 26.59 12.82
N ILE A 117 6.16 27.80 12.29
CA ILE A 117 5.85 28.11 10.89
C ILE A 117 6.92 27.50 9.99
N LYS A 118 8.20 27.65 10.36
CA LYS A 118 9.34 27.21 9.56
C LYS A 118 9.63 25.72 9.64
N GLU A 119 9.20 25.04 10.71
CA GLU A 119 9.49 23.61 10.89
C GLU A 119 8.79 22.75 9.83
N GLN A 120 9.52 21.75 9.31
CA GLN A 120 9.02 20.76 8.36
C GLN A 120 8.75 19.42 9.02
N LEU A 121 7.86 18.62 8.40
CA LEU A 121 7.58 17.28 8.88
C LEU A 121 8.81 16.40 8.65
N ILE A 122 9.38 15.87 9.72
CA ILE A 122 10.45 14.89 9.68
C ILE A 122 9.87 13.58 9.15
N SER A 123 10.58 12.97 8.21
CA SER A 123 10.25 11.65 7.69
C SER A 123 10.18 10.64 8.83
N ILE A 124 9.05 9.94 8.92
CA ILE A 124 8.84 8.90 9.93
C ILE A 124 9.90 7.79 9.83
N PHE A 125 10.45 7.57 8.63
CA PHE A 125 11.56 6.65 8.41
C PHE A 125 12.84 7.11 9.12
N SER A 126 13.10 8.42 9.23
CA SER A 126 14.25 8.95 9.99
C SER A 126 14.16 8.62 11.49
N SER A 127 12.95 8.42 12.00
CA SER A 127 12.71 8.06 13.42
C SER A 127 12.81 6.56 13.70
N VAL A 128 13.00 5.72 12.68
CA VAL A 128 13.14 4.27 12.84
C VAL A 128 14.61 3.86 12.92
N SER A 129 14.99 3.10 13.93
CA SER A 129 16.31 2.50 14.09
C SER A 129 16.23 1.14 14.78
N ILE A 130 16.61 0.07 14.09
CA ILE A 130 16.68 -1.27 14.70
C ILE A 130 17.94 -1.42 15.55
N ASN A 131 19.07 -0.85 15.09
CA ASN A 131 20.39 -0.99 15.71
C ASN A 131 20.88 0.28 16.45
N ASN A 132 19.99 1.24 16.73
CA ASN A 132 20.31 2.51 17.40
C ASN A 132 21.43 3.34 16.72
N ASN A 133 21.60 3.22 15.40
CA ASN A 133 22.52 4.07 14.65
C ASN A 133 21.95 5.50 14.56
N GLN A 134 22.83 6.50 14.74
CA GLN A 134 22.49 7.92 14.50
C GLN A 134 22.20 8.14 13.02
N LYS A 135 21.04 8.72 12.71
CA LYS A 135 20.60 9.02 11.34
C LYS A 135 20.33 10.51 11.21
N ASN A 136 20.51 11.03 10.00
CA ASN A 136 20.12 12.40 9.67
C ASN A 136 18.60 12.51 9.65
N ASP A 137 18.06 13.61 10.16
CA ASP A 137 16.64 13.93 10.00
C ASP A 137 16.40 14.50 8.61
N TYR A 138 15.73 13.71 7.76
CA TYR A 138 15.20 14.17 6.49
C TYR A 138 13.75 14.66 6.67
N THR A 139 13.34 15.67 5.91
CA THR A 139 12.04 16.33 6.04
C THR A 139 11.27 16.37 4.73
N PHE A 140 9.96 16.64 4.80
CA PHE A 140 9.09 16.84 3.65
C PHE A 140 8.75 18.31 3.46
N SER A 141 8.85 18.79 2.22
CA SER A 141 8.36 20.11 1.82
C SER A 141 6.83 20.12 1.72
N LEU A 142 6.22 21.24 2.11
CA LEU A 142 4.77 21.41 2.04
C LEU A 142 4.28 21.42 0.59
N LYS A 143 3.47 20.43 0.25
CA LYS A 143 2.77 20.34 -1.03
C LYS A 143 1.55 19.43 -0.90
N PRO A 144 0.48 19.65 -1.69
CA PRO A 144 -0.59 18.69 -1.81
C PRO A 144 -0.01 17.32 -2.14
N LEU A 145 -0.57 16.26 -1.56
CA LEU A 145 -0.11 14.90 -1.77
C LEU A 145 -0.12 14.58 -3.26
N SER A 146 1.08 14.35 -3.78
CA SER A 146 1.32 13.63 -5.02
C SER A 146 2.15 12.41 -4.68
N PHE A 147 2.11 11.39 -5.52
CA PHE A 147 2.84 10.14 -5.27
C PHE A 147 4.34 10.21 -5.62
N ASP A 148 4.87 11.42 -5.87
CA ASP A 148 6.30 11.70 -5.97
C ASP A 148 6.78 12.30 -4.64
N ILE A 149 7.00 11.41 -3.67
CA ILE A 149 7.33 11.76 -2.28
C ILE A 149 8.79 11.39 -2.04
N GLU A 150 9.64 12.40 -1.90
CA GLU A 150 11.03 12.20 -1.52
C GLU A 150 11.38 13.14 -0.36
N PRO A 151 11.90 12.61 0.76
CA PRO A 151 12.34 13.45 1.85
C PRO A 151 13.69 14.10 1.50
N GLN A 152 13.85 15.36 1.89
CA GLN A 152 15.01 16.20 1.59
C GLN A 152 15.79 16.52 2.86
N LEU A 153 17.01 17.05 2.72
CA LEU A 153 17.71 17.62 3.87
C LEU A 153 16.92 18.84 4.37
N LYS A 154 16.91 19.02 5.69
CA LYS A 154 16.06 20.00 6.39
C LYS A 154 16.07 21.38 5.70
N SER A 155 14.88 21.82 5.29
CA SER A 155 14.62 23.19 4.82
C SER A 155 13.55 23.86 5.67
N GLU A 156 13.19 25.10 5.34
CA GLU A 156 12.17 25.87 6.06
C GLU A 156 10.86 25.94 5.26
N ASN A 157 9.74 25.87 5.97
CA ASN A 157 8.42 26.20 5.45
C ASN A 157 8.18 27.71 5.49
N THR A 158 7.30 28.20 4.62
CA THR A 158 6.85 29.60 4.60
C THR A 158 5.34 29.72 4.78
N PRO A 159 4.81 30.87 5.25
CA PRO A 159 3.37 31.10 5.31
C PRO A 159 2.66 30.90 3.95
N LYS A 160 3.33 31.26 2.85
CA LYS A 160 2.82 31.09 1.48
C LYS A 160 2.55 29.63 1.16
N ASP A 161 3.41 28.72 1.61
CA ASP A 161 3.24 27.29 1.36
C ASP A 161 1.97 26.76 2.07
N TYR A 162 1.73 27.19 3.31
CA TYR A 162 0.50 26.87 4.04
C TYR A 162 -0.75 27.49 3.38
N GLU A 163 -0.65 28.71 2.87
CA GLU A 163 -1.74 29.39 2.16
C GLU A 163 -2.19 28.58 0.93
N VAL A 164 -1.24 28.05 0.15
CA VAL A 164 -1.53 27.17 -1.00
C VAL A 164 -2.28 25.91 -0.57
N LEU A 165 -1.85 25.26 0.51
CA LEU A 165 -2.52 24.07 1.06
C LEU A 165 -3.93 24.40 1.55
N PHE A 166 -4.10 25.50 2.28
CA PHE A 166 -5.38 25.92 2.83
C PHE A 166 -6.40 26.25 1.74
N ASN A 167 -6.00 27.05 0.74
CA ASN A 167 -6.86 27.41 -0.38
C ASN A 167 -7.23 26.20 -1.24
N GLY A 168 -6.28 25.29 -1.48
CA GLY A 168 -6.54 24.03 -2.16
C GLY A 168 -7.55 23.15 -1.41
N LEU A 169 -7.37 23.00 -0.09
CA LEU A 169 -8.30 22.26 0.76
C LEU A 169 -9.71 22.87 0.70
N LYS A 170 -9.85 24.19 0.87
CA LYS A 170 -11.15 24.88 0.85
C LYS A 170 -11.85 24.71 -0.49
N ALA A 171 -11.12 24.79 -1.61
CA ALA A 171 -11.67 24.59 -2.95
C ALA A 171 -12.14 23.15 -3.19
N ASP A 172 -11.34 22.15 -2.83
CA ASP A 172 -11.72 20.75 -3.02
C ASP A 172 -12.85 20.32 -2.06
N LEU A 173 -12.94 20.89 -0.85
CA LEU A 173 -14.03 20.65 0.10
C LEU A 173 -15.40 21.01 -0.50
N GLN A 174 -15.48 22.04 -1.33
CA GLN A 174 -16.75 22.43 -1.97
C GLN A 174 -17.33 21.31 -2.85
N LYS A 175 -16.51 20.35 -3.30
CA LYS A 175 -16.94 19.21 -4.11
C LYS A 175 -17.64 18.12 -3.29
N LEU A 176 -17.61 18.20 -1.95
CA LEU A 176 -18.36 17.32 -1.05
C LEU A 176 -19.82 17.78 -0.84
N LYS A 177 -20.20 18.94 -1.40
CA LYS A 177 -21.56 19.47 -1.24
C LYS A 177 -22.60 18.51 -1.79
N GLY A 178 -23.69 18.34 -1.04
CA GLY A 178 -24.83 17.50 -1.43
C GLY A 178 -24.65 16.01 -1.12
N ILE A 179 -23.55 15.61 -0.49
CA ILE A 179 -23.40 14.25 0.06
C ILE A 179 -24.10 14.21 1.42
N GLU A 180 -25.20 13.45 1.49
CA GLU A 180 -26.03 13.34 2.70
C GLU A 180 -25.61 12.18 3.61
N ASN A 181 -25.08 11.10 3.04
CA ASN A 181 -24.59 9.95 3.79
C ASN A 181 -23.28 10.32 4.52
N PHE A 182 -23.28 10.22 5.85
CA PHE A 182 -22.13 10.59 6.68
C PHE A 182 -20.87 9.77 6.37
N ASP A 183 -20.97 8.46 6.11
CA ASP A 183 -19.80 7.62 5.85
C ASP A 183 -19.10 8.02 4.54
N ILE A 184 -19.89 8.30 3.49
CA ILE A 184 -19.36 8.77 2.19
C ILE A 184 -18.74 10.17 2.34
N PHE A 185 -19.42 11.05 3.06
CA PHE A 185 -18.91 12.40 3.34
C PHE A 185 -17.59 12.34 4.14
N TYR A 186 -17.55 11.51 5.18
CA TYR A 186 -16.38 11.29 6.02
C TYR A 186 -15.20 10.75 5.21
N ASP A 187 -15.42 9.75 4.34
CA ASP A 187 -14.36 9.21 3.47
C ASP A 187 -13.79 10.32 2.55
N GLY A 188 -14.66 11.14 1.97
CA GLY A 188 -14.26 12.27 1.14
C GLY A 188 -13.46 13.33 1.92
N LEU A 189 -13.93 13.70 3.11
CA LEU A 189 -13.23 14.63 4.00
C LEU A 189 -11.88 14.07 4.44
N ASN A 190 -11.82 12.81 4.87
CA ASN A 190 -10.60 12.14 5.30
C ASN A 190 -9.58 12.08 4.15
N TYR A 191 -10.02 11.78 2.91
CA TYR A 191 -9.17 11.84 1.73
C TYR A 191 -8.58 13.24 1.48
N LEU A 192 -9.37 14.30 1.64
CA LEU A 192 -8.88 15.67 1.48
C LEU A 192 -7.92 16.10 2.57
N LEU A 193 -8.17 15.70 3.82
CA LEU A 193 -7.22 15.93 4.91
C LEU A 193 -5.91 15.17 4.67
N GLU A 194 -5.97 13.94 4.16
CA GLU A 194 -4.77 13.21 3.73
C GLU A 194 -4.04 13.96 2.62
N LYS A 195 -4.77 14.48 1.62
CA LYS A 195 -4.17 15.22 0.51
C LYS A 195 -3.46 16.51 0.96
N TYR A 196 -4.05 17.28 1.88
CA TYR A 196 -3.54 18.62 2.21
C TYR A 196 -2.77 18.72 3.54
N ALA A 197 -2.89 17.73 4.43
CA ALA A 197 -2.26 17.75 5.76
C ALA A 197 -1.24 16.62 6.02
N TRP A 198 -0.94 15.75 5.03
CA TRP A 198 0.03 14.65 5.20
C TRP A 198 1.46 15.08 5.52
N CYS A 199 1.88 16.28 5.08
CA CYS A 199 3.23 16.82 5.26
C CYS A 199 3.27 18.02 6.23
N VAL A 200 2.13 18.38 6.83
CA VAL A 200 2.05 19.43 7.85
C VAL A 200 2.43 18.82 9.20
N PRO A 201 3.40 19.36 9.96
CA PRO A 201 3.70 18.88 11.31
C PRO A 201 2.51 19.06 12.26
N SER A 202 2.13 18.03 13.01
CA SER A 202 1.09 18.16 14.05
C SER A 202 1.56 19.07 15.18
N SER A 203 2.77 18.86 15.69
CA SER A 203 3.47 19.69 16.65
C SER A 203 4.96 19.77 16.30
N SER A 204 5.55 20.93 16.58
CA SER A 204 6.99 21.19 16.48
C SER A 204 7.53 21.91 17.72
N PHE A 205 6.67 22.08 18.73
CA PHE A 205 7.03 22.81 19.94
C PHE A 205 7.55 21.81 20.98
N GLU A 206 8.86 21.84 21.22
CA GLU A 206 9.58 20.99 22.20
C GLU A 206 9.61 19.49 21.89
N VAL A 207 9.03 19.06 20.75
CA VAL A 207 8.90 17.67 20.34
C VAL A 207 9.38 17.48 18.91
N LYS A 208 9.99 16.31 18.62
CA LYS A 208 10.35 15.92 17.25
C LYS A 208 9.10 15.92 16.35
N ALA A 209 9.12 16.73 15.30
CA ALA A 209 8.03 16.87 14.34
C ALA A 209 7.92 15.69 13.36
N ASP A 210 7.74 14.46 13.85
CA ASP A 210 7.69 13.24 13.01
C ASP A 210 6.28 12.64 12.83
N ILE A 211 5.25 13.32 13.34
CA ILE A 211 3.83 12.98 13.15
C ILE A 211 3.16 14.04 12.29
N SER A 212 2.47 13.60 11.23
CA SER A 212 1.69 14.50 10.38
C SER A 212 0.42 14.96 11.08
N LEU A 213 -0.03 16.17 10.76
CA LEU A 213 -1.30 16.71 11.21
C LEU A 213 -2.45 15.79 10.79
N TYR A 214 -2.42 15.25 9.56
CA TYR A 214 -3.42 14.27 9.13
C TYR A 214 -3.50 13.04 10.04
N ASP A 215 -2.37 12.40 10.34
CA ASP A 215 -2.39 11.18 11.18
C ASP A 215 -2.85 11.50 12.59
N HIS A 216 -2.41 12.64 13.14
CA HIS A 216 -2.86 13.13 14.44
C HIS A 216 -4.37 13.31 14.50
N LEU A 217 -4.94 14.08 13.56
CA LEU A 217 -6.38 14.33 13.47
C LEU A 217 -7.19 13.04 13.37
N ARG A 218 -6.76 12.10 12.52
CA ARG A 218 -7.43 10.81 12.31
C ARG A 218 -7.39 9.92 13.56
N VAL A 219 -6.24 9.85 14.23
CA VAL A 219 -6.09 9.07 15.47
C VAL A 219 -6.89 9.70 16.62
N SER A 220 -6.88 11.02 16.75
CA SER A 220 -7.73 11.75 17.71
C SER A 220 -9.21 11.45 17.49
N ALA A 221 -9.67 11.41 16.23
CA ALA A 221 -11.03 11.03 15.89
C ALA A 221 -11.38 9.59 16.31
N ALA A 222 -10.44 8.65 16.15
CA ALA A 222 -10.61 7.26 16.59
C ALA A 222 -10.75 7.15 18.13
N PHE A 223 -9.89 7.86 18.88
CA PHE A 223 -10.00 7.93 20.34
C PHE A 223 -11.30 8.57 20.79
N ALA A 224 -11.71 9.68 20.15
CA ALA A 224 -12.94 10.38 20.50
C ALA A 224 -14.18 9.50 20.29
N ALA A 225 -14.25 8.75 19.18
CA ALA A 225 -15.31 7.79 18.92
C ALA A 225 -15.36 6.70 20.00
N ALA A 226 -14.21 6.13 20.36
CA ALA A 226 -14.11 5.11 21.40
C ALA A 226 -14.52 5.66 22.79
N LEU A 227 -14.00 6.82 23.18
CA LEU A 227 -14.36 7.47 24.44
C LEU A 227 -15.86 7.76 24.52
N TYR A 228 -16.47 8.23 23.43
CA TYR A 228 -17.89 8.53 23.40
C TYR A 228 -18.73 7.27 23.62
N LYS A 229 -18.41 6.16 22.93
CA LYS A 229 -19.14 4.89 23.10
C LYS A 229 -18.92 4.28 24.48
N TYR A 230 -17.73 4.42 25.06
CA TYR A 230 -17.50 4.02 26.44
C TYR A 230 -18.32 4.86 27.43
N PHE A 231 -18.39 6.17 27.22
CA PHE A 231 -19.19 7.10 28.01
C PHE A 231 -20.68 6.75 27.91
N GLU A 232 -21.22 6.57 26.71
CA GLU A 232 -22.61 6.16 26.46
C GLU A 232 -22.94 4.84 27.18
N GLN A 233 -22.03 3.86 27.14
CA GLN A 233 -22.20 2.56 27.80
C GLN A 233 -22.17 2.62 29.34
N SER A 234 -21.33 3.49 29.91
CA SER A 234 -21.03 3.53 31.35
C SER A 234 -21.81 4.59 32.12
N GLY A 235 -22.25 5.65 31.44
CA GLY A 235 -22.98 6.80 31.99
C GLY A 235 -22.18 7.65 32.98
N LYS A 236 -20.86 7.42 33.15
CA LYS A 236 -20.10 7.99 34.28
C LYS A 236 -18.71 8.53 33.96
N ILE A 237 -18.12 8.19 32.81
CA ILE A 237 -16.67 8.39 32.61
C ILE A 237 -16.41 9.06 31.26
N LEU A 238 -16.10 10.37 31.28
CA LEU A 238 -15.68 11.15 30.10
C LEU A 238 -14.15 11.14 29.92
N GLN A 239 -13.44 10.97 31.02
CA GLN A 239 -12.00 10.78 31.09
C GLN A 239 -11.74 9.60 32.03
N PRO A 240 -11.59 8.38 31.50
CA PRO A 240 -11.21 7.21 32.29
C PRO A 240 -9.92 7.48 33.05
N ASP A 241 -9.81 6.93 34.26
CA ASP A 241 -8.52 6.90 34.94
C ASP A 241 -7.53 6.03 34.13
N ASP A 242 -6.25 6.23 34.41
CA ASP A 242 -5.16 5.59 33.70
C ASP A 242 -5.15 4.06 33.79
N THR A 243 -5.96 3.48 34.69
CA THR A 243 -6.06 2.03 34.93
C THR A 243 -7.34 1.41 34.35
N THR A 244 -8.35 2.23 34.08
CA THR A 244 -9.64 1.79 33.58
C THR A 244 -9.48 1.27 32.17
N SER A 245 -9.88 0.02 31.95
CA SER A 245 -9.87 -0.59 30.64
C SER A 245 -11.04 -0.08 29.79
N ALA A 246 -10.89 1.14 29.27
CA ALA A 246 -11.90 1.81 28.46
C ALA A 246 -11.78 1.52 26.95
N PHE A 247 -10.66 0.97 26.51
CA PHE A 247 -10.33 0.79 25.10
C PHE A 247 -10.15 -0.68 24.73
N ALA A 248 -10.28 -0.97 23.44
CA ALA A 248 -9.89 -2.23 22.85
C ALA A 248 -9.22 -1.99 21.49
N LEU A 249 -8.20 -2.79 21.18
CA LEU A 249 -7.65 -2.91 19.84
C LEU A 249 -8.14 -4.20 19.23
N ILE A 250 -8.70 -4.12 18.02
CA ILE A 250 -9.20 -5.26 17.26
C ILE A 250 -8.38 -5.35 15.98
N GLN A 251 -7.81 -6.51 15.69
CA GLN A 251 -7.05 -6.75 14.47
C GLN A 251 -7.65 -7.91 13.69
N GLY A 252 -7.85 -7.70 12.39
CA GLY A 252 -8.32 -8.72 11.45
C GLY A 252 -7.30 -8.98 10.34
N ASP A 253 -7.24 -10.23 9.89
CA ASP A 253 -6.37 -10.69 8.80
C ASP A 253 -7.19 -11.57 7.84
N PHE A 254 -7.17 -11.20 6.56
CA PHE A 254 -7.67 -12.02 5.47
C PHE A 254 -6.63 -13.11 5.18
N SER A 255 -6.91 -14.32 5.63
CA SER A 255 -6.01 -15.47 5.46
C SER A 255 -6.26 -16.19 4.14
N GLY A 256 -5.18 -16.68 3.51
CA GLY A 256 -5.24 -17.45 2.26
C GLY A 256 -5.17 -16.62 0.98
N ILE A 257 -4.73 -15.35 1.04
CA ILE A 257 -4.65 -14.41 -0.09
C ILE A 257 -3.94 -15.03 -1.30
N GLN A 258 -2.73 -15.56 -1.11
CA GLN A 258 -1.94 -16.12 -2.21
C GLN A 258 -2.67 -17.28 -2.89
N ASN A 259 -3.17 -18.24 -2.10
CA ASN A 259 -3.91 -19.39 -2.63
C ASN A 259 -5.19 -18.97 -3.35
N PHE A 260 -5.88 -17.93 -2.87
CA PHE A 260 -7.10 -17.42 -3.47
C PHE A 260 -6.83 -16.74 -4.81
N ILE A 261 -5.93 -15.75 -4.83
CA ILE A 261 -5.55 -14.99 -6.02
C ILE A 261 -5.03 -15.96 -7.09
N PHE A 262 -4.10 -16.85 -6.72
CA PHE A 262 -3.42 -17.78 -7.61
C PHE A 262 -4.02 -19.19 -7.63
N SER A 263 -5.29 -19.39 -7.24
CA SER A 263 -5.92 -20.71 -7.32
C SER A 263 -5.93 -21.24 -8.75
N LYS A 264 -5.77 -22.57 -8.88
CA LYS A 264 -5.58 -23.32 -10.13
C LYS A 264 -6.52 -22.80 -11.21
N GLN A 265 -5.95 -22.15 -12.22
CA GLN A 265 -6.69 -21.74 -13.41
C GLN A 265 -6.76 -22.96 -14.33
N GLY A 266 -7.96 -23.43 -14.65
CA GLY A 266 -8.12 -24.45 -15.70
C GLY A 266 -7.77 -23.90 -17.09
N GLU A 267 -8.09 -24.66 -18.14
CA GLU A 267 -7.46 -24.58 -19.48
C GLU A 267 -7.52 -23.22 -20.23
N SER A 268 -8.22 -22.19 -19.74
CA SER A 268 -8.44 -20.94 -20.48
C SER A 268 -7.77 -19.71 -19.85
N ASN A 269 -6.65 -19.27 -20.45
CA ASN A 269 -5.99 -17.99 -20.16
C ASN A 269 -6.84 -16.76 -20.55
N LYS A 270 -7.92 -16.93 -21.34
CA LYS A 270 -8.76 -15.86 -21.90
C LYS A 270 -9.34 -14.92 -20.83
N PHE A 271 -9.63 -15.43 -19.63
CA PHE A 271 -10.21 -14.65 -18.53
C PHE A 271 -9.28 -14.44 -17.32
N ALA A 272 -8.06 -14.98 -17.37
CA ALA A 272 -7.13 -15.03 -16.24
C ALA A 272 -6.87 -13.64 -15.63
N ALA A 273 -6.52 -12.66 -16.46
CA ALA A 273 -6.22 -11.30 -16.01
C ALA A 273 -7.40 -10.62 -15.32
N LYS A 274 -8.61 -10.72 -15.90
CA LYS A 274 -9.85 -10.15 -15.34
C LYS A 274 -10.11 -10.69 -13.93
N ILE A 275 -9.98 -12.00 -13.77
CA ILE A 275 -10.26 -12.70 -12.51
C ILE A 275 -9.18 -12.42 -11.46
N LEU A 276 -7.91 -12.37 -11.85
CA LEU A 276 -6.81 -12.02 -10.93
C LEU A 276 -7.02 -10.63 -10.31
N ARG A 277 -7.32 -9.63 -11.15
CA ARG A 277 -7.62 -8.27 -10.67
C ARG A 277 -8.82 -8.25 -9.74
N ALA A 278 -9.89 -8.95 -10.12
CA ALA A 278 -11.09 -9.01 -9.29
C ALA A 278 -10.84 -9.65 -7.93
N ARG A 279 -10.03 -10.71 -7.87
CA ARG A 279 -9.65 -11.37 -6.61
C ARG A 279 -8.79 -10.46 -5.73
N SER A 280 -7.83 -9.76 -6.32
CA SER A 280 -7.01 -8.76 -5.63
C SER A 280 -7.88 -7.64 -5.03
N PHE A 281 -8.78 -7.06 -5.83
CA PHE A 281 -9.77 -6.09 -5.35
C PHE A 281 -10.71 -6.67 -4.29
N PHE A 282 -11.15 -7.92 -4.44
CA PHE A 282 -12.04 -8.59 -3.49
C PHE A 282 -11.40 -8.74 -2.11
N VAL A 283 -10.09 -8.99 -2.02
CA VAL A 283 -9.36 -9.03 -0.75
C VAL A 283 -9.42 -7.68 -0.06
N SER A 284 -9.06 -6.60 -0.77
CA SER A 284 -9.09 -5.24 -0.21
C SER A 284 -10.50 -4.82 0.20
N LEU A 285 -11.49 -5.03 -0.68
CA LEU A 285 -12.87 -4.69 -0.41
C LEU A 285 -13.44 -5.50 0.76
N SER A 286 -13.16 -6.80 0.83
CA SER A 286 -13.66 -7.63 1.94
C SER A 286 -13.06 -7.20 3.27
N THR A 287 -11.78 -6.83 3.27
CA THR A 287 -11.09 -6.32 4.47
C THR A 287 -11.74 -5.02 4.95
N GLU A 288 -12.06 -4.11 4.03
CA GLU A 288 -12.79 -2.88 4.34
C GLU A 288 -14.21 -3.14 4.87
N LEU A 289 -14.96 -4.04 4.22
CA LEU A 289 -16.34 -4.36 4.62
C LEU A 289 -16.43 -5.05 5.98
N VAL A 290 -15.51 -5.96 6.31
CA VAL A 290 -15.46 -6.59 7.63
C VAL A 290 -15.12 -5.56 8.70
N ALA A 291 -14.15 -4.67 8.46
CA ALA A 291 -13.83 -3.60 9.39
C ALA A 291 -15.01 -2.64 9.59
N TYR A 292 -15.66 -2.24 8.49
CA TYR A 292 -16.86 -1.40 8.51
C TYR A 292 -18.00 -2.05 9.31
N LYS A 293 -18.25 -3.35 9.10
CA LYS A 293 -19.28 -4.10 9.82
C LYS A 293 -19.02 -4.16 11.32
N ILE A 294 -17.76 -4.35 11.73
CA ILE A 294 -17.36 -4.30 13.14
C ILE A 294 -17.63 -2.91 13.72
N CYS A 295 -17.21 -1.84 13.04
CA CYS A 295 -17.47 -0.48 13.49
C CYS A 295 -18.98 -0.23 13.66
N LYS A 296 -19.80 -0.56 12.67
CA LYS A 296 -21.26 -0.33 12.75
C LYS A 296 -21.92 -1.16 13.85
N LYS A 297 -21.53 -2.42 14.04
CA LYS A 297 -22.06 -3.26 15.13
C LYS A 297 -21.68 -2.74 16.53
N LEU A 298 -20.51 -2.11 16.65
CA LEU A 298 -20.05 -1.46 17.88
C LEU A 298 -20.52 0.00 18.00
N GLY A 299 -21.28 0.51 17.02
CA GLY A 299 -21.74 1.90 16.95
C GLY A 299 -20.62 2.93 16.82
N LEU A 300 -19.49 2.55 16.22
CA LEU A 300 -18.34 3.40 15.92
C LEU A 300 -18.42 3.95 14.49
N THR A 301 -17.68 5.03 14.24
CA THR A 301 -17.51 5.61 12.90
C THR A 301 -16.34 4.97 12.16
N LYS A 302 -16.17 5.28 10.86
CA LYS A 302 -15.01 4.82 10.08
C LYS A 302 -13.68 5.34 10.62
N ALA A 303 -13.67 6.43 11.41
CA ALA A 303 -12.49 6.97 12.07
C ALA A 303 -11.76 5.92 12.91
N SER A 304 -12.50 5.00 13.53
CA SER A 304 -11.96 3.94 14.37
C SER A 304 -11.07 2.94 13.63
N VAL A 305 -11.14 2.85 12.29
CA VAL A 305 -10.23 2.02 11.50
C VAL A 305 -8.91 2.78 11.32
N VAL A 306 -7.92 2.50 12.17
CA VAL A 306 -6.63 3.23 12.21
C VAL A 306 -5.60 2.67 11.21
N MET A 307 -5.71 1.41 10.83
CA MET A 307 -4.89 0.79 9.77
C MET A 307 -5.76 -0.10 8.90
N ASN A 308 -5.57 -0.05 7.57
CA ASN A 308 -6.19 -0.96 6.61
C ASN A 308 -5.28 -1.09 5.38
N ALA A 309 -4.50 -2.15 5.32
CA ALA A 309 -3.54 -2.41 4.23
C ALA A 309 -3.23 -3.91 4.13
N GLY A 310 -2.93 -4.41 2.92
CA GLY A 310 -2.43 -5.77 2.72
C GLY A 310 -3.37 -6.89 3.18
N GLY A 311 -4.69 -6.67 3.18
CA GLY A 311 -5.66 -7.64 3.70
C GLY A 311 -5.72 -7.72 5.24
N LYS A 312 -5.13 -6.74 5.94
CA LYS A 312 -5.17 -6.60 7.39
C LYS A 312 -5.79 -5.27 7.78
N PHE A 313 -6.55 -5.26 8.87
CA PHE A 313 -7.06 -4.04 9.47
C PHE A 313 -6.81 -4.00 10.98
N THR A 314 -6.71 -2.79 11.52
CA THR A 314 -6.65 -2.52 12.96
C THR A 314 -7.70 -1.47 13.30
N ILE A 315 -8.54 -1.75 14.29
CA ILE A 315 -9.59 -0.87 14.79
C ILE A 315 -9.28 -0.49 16.23
N LEU A 316 -9.34 0.81 16.52
CA LEU A 316 -9.39 1.33 17.88
C LEU A 316 -10.85 1.49 18.30
N SER A 317 -11.25 0.72 19.30
CA SER A 317 -12.61 0.65 19.83
C SER A 317 -12.64 1.01 21.32
N HIS A 318 -13.84 1.21 21.84
CA HIS A 318 -14.12 1.11 23.27
C HIS A 318 -14.08 -0.35 23.73
N ASN A 319 -13.85 -0.56 25.03
CA ASN A 319 -14.05 -1.85 25.67
C ASN A 319 -15.57 -2.11 25.85
N ALA A 320 -16.18 -2.67 24.81
CA ALA A 320 -17.61 -2.97 24.81
C ALA A 320 -17.93 -4.13 25.77
N LYS A 321 -19.04 -4.03 26.53
CA LYS A 321 -19.49 -5.06 27.48
C LYS A 321 -19.56 -6.46 26.88
N ASP A 322 -19.90 -6.55 25.60
CA ASP A 322 -20.05 -7.82 24.87
C ASP A 322 -19.10 -7.93 23.66
N LEU A 323 -17.92 -7.30 23.75
CA LEU A 323 -16.95 -7.23 22.66
C LEU A 323 -16.59 -8.62 22.13
N LYS A 324 -16.27 -9.57 23.02
CA LYS A 324 -15.84 -10.91 22.63
C LYS A 324 -16.91 -11.66 21.83
N ASN A 325 -18.17 -11.62 22.27
CA ASN A 325 -19.25 -12.31 21.58
C ASN A 325 -19.55 -11.61 20.25
N THR A 326 -19.58 -10.27 20.24
CA THR A 326 -19.75 -9.48 19.01
C THR A 326 -18.70 -9.85 17.95
N ILE A 327 -17.43 -9.95 18.33
CA ILE A 327 -16.36 -10.34 17.41
C ILE A 327 -16.51 -11.79 16.95
N ASN A 328 -16.86 -12.72 17.83
CA ASN A 328 -17.08 -14.12 17.46
C ASN A 328 -18.28 -14.28 16.51
N GLU A 329 -19.39 -13.58 16.76
CA GLU A 329 -20.57 -13.59 15.91
C GLU A 329 -20.25 -13.11 14.49
N ILE A 330 -19.58 -11.95 14.37
CA ILE A 330 -19.18 -11.41 13.06
C ILE A 330 -18.20 -12.36 12.37
N THR A 331 -17.22 -12.90 13.11
CA THR A 331 -16.22 -13.83 12.57
C THR A 331 -16.90 -15.09 12.03
N ASP A 332 -17.84 -15.67 12.78
CA ASP A 332 -18.58 -16.85 12.39
C ASP A 332 -19.49 -16.58 11.19
N GLU A 333 -20.20 -15.44 11.19
CA GLU A 333 -21.06 -15.04 10.08
C GLU A 333 -20.26 -14.92 8.78
N VAL A 334 -19.17 -14.14 8.80
CA VAL A 334 -18.33 -13.91 7.62
C VAL A 334 -17.68 -15.21 7.16
N ASN A 335 -17.12 -16.01 8.08
CA ASN A 335 -16.47 -17.26 7.70
C ASN A 335 -17.47 -18.33 7.19
N ASN A 336 -18.72 -18.32 7.66
CA ASN A 336 -19.78 -19.18 7.11
C ASN A 336 -20.14 -18.79 5.67
N GLU A 337 -20.16 -17.50 5.35
CA GLU A 337 -20.36 -17.04 3.96
C GLU A 337 -19.17 -17.42 3.08
N PHE A 338 -17.94 -17.29 3.59
CA PHE A 338 -16.74 -17.69 2.87
C PHE A 338 -16.66 -19.22 2.67
N LEU A 339 -17.17 -20.01 3.61
CA LEU A 339 -17.35 -21.46 3.43
C LEU A 339 -18.27 -21.78 2.24
N LYS A 340 -19.35 -21.01 2.04
CA LYS A 340 -20.23 -21.17 0.88
C LYS A 340 -19.59 -20.66 -0.42
N LEU A 341 -18.87 -19.54 -0.34
CA LEU A 341 -18.28 -18.87 -1.51
C LEU A 341 -17.04 -19.57 -2.07
N ASN A 342 -16.21 -20.20 -1.24
CA ASN A 342 -14.96 -20.81 -1.70
C ASN A 342 -14.49 -22.02 -0.87
N TYR A 343 -15.42 -22.71 -0.22
CA TYR A 343 -15.14 -23.88 0.63
C TYR A 343 -14.13 -23.60 1.75
N GLY A 344 -14.07 -22.34 2.22
CA GLY A 344 -13.18 -21.92 3.30
C GLY A 344 -11.72 -21.81 2.88
N GLN A 345 -11.43 -21.74 1.58
CA GLN A 345 -10.08 -21.47 1.06
C GLN A 345 -9.55 -20.13 1.60
N THR A 346 -10.43 -19.16 1.79
CA THR A 346 -10.13 -17.92 2.50
C THR A 346 -11.01 -17.77 3.73
N ARG A 347 -10.50 -17.02 4.70
CA ARG A 347 -11.20 -16.77 5.97
C ARG A 347 -10.66 -15.51 6.62
N PHE A 348 -11.42 -14.96 7.55
CA PHE A 348 -10.94 -13.94 8.47
C PHE A 348 -10.53 -14.57 9.81
N ALA A 349 -9.32 -14.23 10.25
CA ALA A 349 -8.94 -14.35 11.64
C ALA A 349 -9.07 -12.98 12.30
N ILE A 350 -9.77 -12.91 13.43
CA ILE A 350 -9.99 -11.65 14.17
C ILE A 350 -9.62 -11.87 15.63
N ALA A 351 -8.77 -11.00 16.16
CA ALA A 351 -8.32 -10.99 17.54
C ALA A 351 -8.54 -9.61 18.16
N HIS A 352 -8.64 -9.56 19.48
CA HIS A 352 -8.72 -8.32 20.21
C HIS A 352 -7.96 -8.39 21.54
N ILE A 353 -7.61 -7.22 22.03
CA ILE A 353 -7.08 -6.98 23.38
C ILE A 353 -7.75 -5.76 23.99
N GLU A 354 -7.79 -5.73 25.31
CA GLU A 354 -8.31 -4.60 26.10
C GLU A 354 -7.15 -3.70 26.54
N LEU A 355 -7.36 -2.39 26.59
CA LEU A 355 -6.34 -1.40 26.95
C LEU A 355 -6.92 -0.34 27.88
N CYS A 356 -6.05 0.30 28.66
CA CYS A 356 -6.35 1.50 29.44
C CYS A 356 -5.69 2.74 28.83
N GLY A 357 -6.02 3.94 29.35
CA GLY A 357 -5.43 5.19 28.87
C GLY A 357 -3.91 5.22 28.97
N SER A 358 -3.34 4.68 30.06
CA SER A 358 -1.89 4.66 30.27
C SER A 358 -1.12 3.73 29.33
N ASP A 359 -1.78 2.78 28.66
CA ASP A 359 -1.13 1.96 27.63
C ASP A 359 -0.69 2.79 26.43
N PHE A 360 -1.33 3.93 26.17
CA PHE A 360 -1.02 4.83 25.05
C PHE A 360 -0.03 5.94 25.42
N LEU A 361 0.28 6.11 26.71
CA LEU A 361 1.21 7.13 27.20
C LEU A 361 2.65 6.63 27.17
N ILE A 362 3.59 7.52 26.82
CA ILE A 362 5.02 7.20 26.80
C ILE A 362 5.64 7.53 28.18
N ASP A 363 6.15 6.52 28.88
CA ASP A 363 6.94 6.69 30.11
C ASP A 363 8.44 6.51 29.80
N LYS A 364 9.24 7.53 30.13
CA LYS A 364 10.70 7.53 29.90
C LYS A 364 11.46 6.55 30.80
N ASN A 365 10.85 6.08 31.87
CA ASN A 365 11.47 5.10 32.74
C ASN A 365 11.31 3.67 32.21
N ASP A 366 10.37 3.46 31.28
CA ASP A 366 10.12 2.15 30.70
C ASP A 366 11.12 1.85 29.57
N LYS A 367 11.81 0.71 29.68
CA LYS A 367 12.69 0.20 28.62
C LYS A 367 11.97 -0.16 27.32
N LYS A 368 10.62 -0.17 27.34
CA LYS A 368 9.76 -0.50 26.21
C LYS A 368 8.38 0.10 26.42
N SER A 369 7.90 0.87 25.43
CA SER A 369 6.55 1.41 25.39
C SER A 369 5.48 0.35 25.71
N LYS A 370 4.54 0.70 26.60
CA LYS A 370 3.39 -0.14 26.95
C LYS A 370 2.56 -0.46 25.71
N PHE A 371 2.31 0.52 24.85
CA PHE A 371 1.61 0.32 23.58
C PHE A 371 2.28 -0.76 22.72
N SER A 372 3.60 -0.72 22.58
CA SER A 372 4.36 -1.75 21.82
C SER A 372 4.14 -3.15 22.41
N GLN A 373 4.16 -3.29 23.74
CA GLN A 373 3.91 -4.57 24.42
C GLN A 373 2.49 -5.08 24.15
N ARG A 374 1.48 -4.22 24.32
CA ARG A 374 0.07 -4.55 24.03
C ARG A 374 -0.11 -4.92 22.56
N TYR A 375 0.49 -4.18 21.64
CA TYR A 375 0.40 -4.46 20.21
C TYR A 375 1.05 -5.80 19.82
N GLU A 376 2.22 -6.13 20.40
CA GLU A 376 2.84 -7.46 20.22
C GLU A 376 1.95 -8.60 20.72
N GLU A 377 1.26 -8.43 21.85
CA GLU A 377 0.30 -9.41 22.35
C GLU A 377 -0.88 -9.61 21.39
N LEU A 378 -1.40 -8.52 20.82
CA LEU A 378 -2.47 -8.57 19.82
C LEU A 378 -2.05 -9.35 18.58
N VAL A 379 -0.86 -9.04 18.04
CA VAL A 379 -0.28 -9.75 16.89
C VAL A 379 -0.11 -11.24 17.21
N LYS A 380 0.40 -11.58 18.40
CA LYS A 380 0.53 -12.98 18.82
C LYS A 380 -0.83 -13.70 18.88
N LYS A 381 -1.85 -13.08 19.48
CA LYS A 381 -3.22 -13.64 19.54
C LYS A 381 -3.81 -13.85 18.15
N LEU A 382 -3.56 -12.94 17.21
CA LEU A 382 -4.01 -13.06 15.83
C LEU A 382 -3.35 -14.25 15.12
N GLU A 383 -2.03 -14.41 15.25
CA GLU A 383 -1.32 -15.55 14.68
C GLU A 383 -1.76 -16.89 15.29
N GLU A 384 -2.00 -16.94 16.61
CA GLU A 384 -2.59 -18.12 17.25
C GLU A 384 -3.98 -18.48 16.70
N LYS A 385 -4.81 -17.46 16.41
CA LYS A 385 -6.14 -17.65 15.78
C LYS A 385 -6.01 -18.18 14.34
N LYS A 386 -5.03 -17.71 13.57
CA LYS A 386 -4.77 -18.19 12.20
C LYS A 386 -4.39 -19.67 12.16
N LEU A 387 -3.66 -20.13 13.17
CA LEU A 387 -3.25 -21.53 13.33
C LEU A 387 -4.38 -22.45 13.86
N LYS A 388 -5.45 -21.88 14.45
CA LYS A 388 -6.56 -22.64 15.06
C LYS A 388 -7.92 -22.21 14.48
N PRO A 389 -8.18 -22.45 13.19
CA PRO A 389 -9.46 -22.10 12.59
C PRO A 389 -10.60 -22.93 13.18
N VAL A 390 -11.74 -22.28 13.41
CA VAL A 390 -12.99 -22.97 13.76
C VAL A 390 -13.69 -23.33 12.45
N ILE A 391 -13.82 -24.63 12.18
CA ILE A 391 -14.51 -25.15 11.00
C ILE A 391 -15.75 -25.90 11.49
N LYS A 392 -16.94 -25.41 11.14
CA LYS A 392 -18.21 -26.03 11.56
C LYS A 392 -18.59 -27.22 10.66
N ASN A 393 -18.34 -27.10 9.36
CA ASN A 393 -18.69 -28.11 8.36
C ASN A 393 -17.43 -28.58 7.62
N PHE A 394 -17.15 -29.89 7.69
CA PHE A 394 -16.00 -30.51 7.02
C PHE A 394 -16.39 -31.24 5.72
N VAL A 395 -17.68 -31.47 5.50
CA VAL A 395 -18.22 -32.24 4.37
C VAL A 395 -19.29 -31.40 3.68
N PHE A 396 -19.19 -31.30 2.35
CA PHE A 396 -20.18 -30.65 1.50
C PHE A 396 -20.94 -31.75 0.75
N GLU A 397 -22.08 -32.16 1.30
CA GLU A 397 -22.83 -33.36 0.85
C GLU A 397 -23.20 -33.29 -0.64
N ASP A 398 -23.68 -32.13 -1.11
CA ASP A 398 -24.16 -31.95 -2.49
C ASP A 398 -23.04 -31.74 -3.53
N TYR A 399 -21.76 -31.67 -3.11
CA TYR A 399 -20.66 -31.27 -3.99
C TYR A 399 -20.44 -32.26 -5.14
N LEU A 400 -20.43 -33.56 -4.84
CA LEU A 400 -20.18 -34.59 -5.85
C LEU A 400 -21.33 -34.69 -6.85
N ASP A 401 -22.56 -34.53 -6.38
CA ASP A 401 -23.74 -34.61 -7.25
C ASP A 401 -23.83 -33.38 -8.16
N SER A 402 -23.54 -32.19 -7.63
CA SER A 402 -23.44 -30.95 -8.43
C SER A 402 -22.38 -31.06 -9.54
N ILE A 403 -21.25 -31.74 -9.29
CA ILE A 403 -20.22 -31.98 -10.32
C ILE A 403 -20.68 -33.00 -11.37
N LYS A 404 -21.45 -34.02 -10.99
CA LYS A 404 -21.98 -34.98 -11.97
C LYS A 404 -22.92 -34.31 -12.97
N GLU A 405 -23.72 -33.35 -12.51
CA GLU A 405 -24.69 -32.64 -13.34
C GLU A 405 -24.04 -31.60 -14.26
N GLY A 406 -23.22 -30.70 -13.71
CA GLY A 406 -22.67 -29.55 -14.44
C GLY A 406 -21.19 -29.64 -14.81
N GLY A 407 -20.48 -30.66 -14.32
CA GLY A 407 -19.03 -30.76 -14.44
C GLY A 407 -18.28 -29.81 -13.49
N ILE A 408 -16.95 -29.77 -13.64
CA ILE A 408 -16.09 -28.88 -12.84
C ILE A 408 -15.85 -27.57 -13.59
N CYS A 409 -15.89 -26.46 -12.86
CA CYS A 409 -15.60 -25.14 -13.41
C CYS A 409 -14.21 -25.10 -14.07
N ARG A 410 -14.15 -24.78 -15.37
CA ARG A 410 -12.90 -24.69 -16.13
C ARG A 410 -12.01 -23.51 -15.73
N ILE A 411 -12.51 -22.60 -14.91
CA ILE A 411 -11.72 -21.47 -14.41
C ILE A 411 -11.05 -21.83 -13.10
N CYS A 412 -11.78 -22.17 -12.04
CA CYS A 412 -11.15 -22.44 -10.73
C CYS A 412 -10.75 -23.90 -10.51
N GLY A 413 -11.28 -24.84 -11.31
CA GLY A 413 -11.03 -26.27 -11.16
C GLY A 413 -11.52 -26.87 -9.84
N ASN A 414 -12.35 -26.15 -9.07
CA ASN A 414 -12.73 -26.51 -7.70
C ASN A 414 -14.23 -26.44 -7.42
N HIS A 415 -15.01 -25.67 -8.19
CA HIS A 415 -16.46 -25.53 -7.94
C HIS A 415 -17.24 -26.26 -9.03
N PRO A 416 -18.45 -26.76 -8.74
CA PRO A 416 -19.39 -27.20 -9.75
C PRO A 416 -19.66 -26.08 -10.75
N ALA A 417 -19.64 -26.39 -12.04
CA ALA A 417 -20.08 -25.43 -13.04
C ALA A 417 -21.61 -25.40 -13.06
N ASN A 418 -22.18 -24.20 -12.96
CA ASN A 418 -23.63 -23.98 -12.90
C ASN A 418 -24.10 -22.89 -13.87
N LEU A 419 -23.19 -22.37 -14.70
CA LEU A 419 -23.45 -21.35 -15.71
C LEU A 419 -22.78 -21.77 -17.02
N ASP A 420 -23.58 -21.85 -18.09
CA ASP A 420 -23.08 -21.97 -19.46
C ASP A 420 -22.86 -20.58 -20.05
N THR A 421 -21.60 -20.19 -20.21
CA THR A 421 -21.23 -18.95 -20.90
C THR A 421 -20.25 -19.27 -22.00
N GLU A 422 -20.55 -18.90 -23.26
CA GLU A 422 -19.61 -18.95 -24.40
C GLU A 422 -18.81 -20.28 -24.49
N ASP A 423 -19.50 -21.43 -24.46
CA ASP A 423 -18.92 -22.79 -24.56
C ASP A 423 -17.92 -23.18 -23.44
N THR A 424 -17.85 -22.43 -22.34
CA THR A 424 -17.00 -22.74 -21.18
C THR A 424 -17.85 -22.90 -19.91
N PRO A 425 -17.92 -24.09 -19.31
CA PRO A 425 -18.64 -24.31 -18.06
C PRO A 425 -17.91 -23.61 -16.90
N ILE A 426 -18.59 -22.66 -16.26
CA ILE A 426 -18.05 -21.86 -15.16
C ILE A 426 -18.96 -21.90 -13.93
N CYS A 427 -18.36 -21.68 -12.75
CA CYS A 427 -19.11 -21.48 -11.52
C CYS A 427 -19.49 -20.01 -11.33
N GLU A 428 -20.53 -19.78 -10.54
CA GLU A 428 -21.01 -18.45 -10.18
C GLU A 428 -19.92 -17.55 -9.58
N VAL A 429 -19.04 -18.09 -8.74
CA VAL A 429 -17.95 -17.33 -8.11
C VAL A 429 -16.99 -16.77 -9.16
N CYS A 430 -16.56 -17.62 -10.10
CA CYS A 430 -15.69 -17.19 -11.20
C CYS A 430 -16.39 -16.21 -12.15
N TYR A 431 -17.70 -16.39 -12.36
CA TYR A 431 -18.51 -15.46 -13.14
C TYR A 431 -18.59 -14.07 -12.49
N ARG A 432 -18.85 -14.01 -11.18
CA ARG A 432 -18.84 -12.76 -10.39
C ARG A 432 -17.46 -12.08 -10.48
N MET A 433 -16.38 -12.83 -10.28
CA MET A 433 -15.01 -12.29 -10.41
C MET A 433 -14.72 -11.76 -11.81
N LYS A 434 -15.14 -12.45 -12.87
CA LYS A 434 -15.01 -11.97 -14.25
C LYS A 434 -15.71 -10.61 -14.41
N LYS A 435 -16.97 -10.49 -13.96
CA LYS A 435 -17.75 -9.24 -14.02
C LYS A 435 -17.10 -8.11 -13.23
N ILE A 436 -16.65 -8.35 -12.00
CA ILE A 436 -15.95 -7.36 -11.17
C ILE A 436 -14.70 -6.87 -11.89
N GLY A 437 -13.90 -7.80 -12.40
CA GLY A 437 -12.67 -7.50 -13.12
C GLY A 437 -12.93 -6.60 -14.33
N GLU A 438 -13.95 -6.90 -15.13
CA GLU A 438 -14.33 -6.10 -16.29
C GLU A 438 -14.80 -4.69 -15.90
N ASN A 439 -15.64 -4.58 -14.87
CA ASN A 439 -16.22 -3.30 -14.47
C ASN A 439 -15.21 -2.35 -13.81
N LEU A 440 -14.20 -2.86 -13.10
CA LEU A 440 -13.10 -2.06 -12.54
C LEU A 440 -12.33 -1.24 -13.60
N VAL A 441 -12.38 -1.68 -14.85
CA VAL A 441 -11.62 -1.11 -15.97
C VAL A 441 -12.50 -0.21 -16.85
N LYS A 442 -13.83 -0.41 -16.82
CA LYS A 442 -14.81 0.29 -17.67
C LYS A 442 -15.51 1.45 -16.97
N ASN A 443 -15.46 1.50 -15.65
CA ASN A 443 -16.19 2.48 -14.85
C ASN A 443 -15.23 3.36 -14.05
N LYS A 444 -15.71 4.53 -13.68
CA LYS A 444 -14.96 5.50 -12.87
C LYS A 444 -15.22 5.39 -11.38
N PHE A 445 -16.35 4.80 -11.00
CA PHE A 445 -16.78 4.71 -9.60
C PHE A 445 -17.30 3.31 -9.28
N PHE A 446 -17.20 2.94 -8.01
CA PHE A 446 -17.94 1.82 -7.45
C PHE A 446 -18.57 2.18 -6.11
N ALA A 447 -19.59 1.44 -5.73
CA ALA A 447 -20.31 1.63 -4.49
C ALA A 447 -20.75 0.30 -3.88
N ILE A 448 -20.99 0.35 -2.57
CA ILE A 448 -21.54 -0.75 -1.79
C ILE A 448 -22.96 -0.40 -1.37
N THR A 449 -23.88 -1.32 -1.58
CA THR A 449 -25.30 -1.20 -1.23
C THR A 449 -25.77 -2.48 -0.53
N THR A 450 -26.82 -2.39 0.28
CA THR A 450 -27.54 -3.55 0.81
C THR A 450 -28.79 -3.89 0.01
N ASN A 451 -29.23 -2.98 -0.87
CA ASN A 451 -30.36 -3.21 -1.76
C ASN A 451 -29.86 -3.89 -3.04
N GLU A 452 -30.35 -5.11 -3.27
CA GLU A 452 -30.08 -5.84 -4.50
C GLU A 452 -30.74 -5.13 -5.68
N THR A 453 -29.96 -4.93 -6.74
CA THR A 453 -30.44 -4.43 -8.04
C THR A 453 -30.02 -5.40 -9.14
N SER A 454 -30.67 -5.34 -10.30
CA SER A 454 -30.36 -6.20 -11.45
C SER A 454 -28.92 -6.09 -11.96
N SER A 455 -28.23 -4.97 -11.69
CA SER A 455 -26.84 -4.72 -12.07
C SER A 455 -25.84 -4.97 -10.94
N SER A 456 -26.32 -5.20 -9.72
CA SER A 456 -25.48 -5.37 -8.54
C SER A 456 -24.82 -6.76 -8.51
N ILE A 457 -23.60 -6.83 -7.97
CA ILE A 457 -22.83 -8.06 -7.84
C ILE A 457 -22.74 -8.44 -6.36
N PRO A 458 -23.28 -9.59 -5.93
CA PRO A 458 -23.19 -10.02 -4.53
C PRO A 458 -21.74 -10.31 -4.11
N ILE A 459 -21.34 -9.81 -2.94
CA ILE A 459 -20.01 -10.00 -2.35
C ILE A 459 -20.07 -11.08 -1.26
N PHE A 460 -20.55 -10.71 -0.06
CA PHE A 460 -20.88 -11.61 1.05
C PHE A 460 -21.87 -10.92 1.99
N SER A 461 -22.51 -11.70 2.87
CA SER A 461 -23.64 -11.22 3.69
C SER A 461 -24.71 -10.55 2.79
N ASN A 462 -25.18 -9.36 3.12
CA ASN A 462 -26.12 -8.57 2.32
C ASN A 462 -25.43 -7.49 1.47
N TYR A 463 -24.11 -7.48 1.37
CA TYR A 463 -23.39 -6.45 0.63
C TYR A 463 -23.32 -6.77 -0.87
N HIS A 464 -23.71 -5.78 -1.66
CA HIS A 464 -23.69 -5.82 -3.12
C HIS A 464 -22.82 -4.68 -3.67
N LEU A 465 -22.09 -4.99 -4.74
CA LEU A 465 -21.21 -4.06 -5.44
C LEU A 465 -21.88 -3.52 -6.71
N VAL A 466 -21.85 -2.20 -6.88
CA VAL A 466 -22.37 -1.49 -8.06
C VAL A 466 -21.25 -0.66 -8.68
N PHE A 467 -21.22 -0.58 -10.00
CA PHE A 467 -20.25 0.23 -10.75
C PHE A 467 -20.97 1.28 -11.59
N GLU A 468 -20.42 2.49 -11.63
CA GLU A 468 -21.02 3.63 -12.32
C GLU A 468 -19.97 4.55 -12.95
N ASN A 469 -20.39 5.31 -13.95
CA ASN A 469 -19.57 6.35 -14.58
C ASN A 469 -19.86 7.76 -14.05
N LYS A 470 -20.94 7.95 -13.31
CA LYS A 470 -21.36 9.24 -12.73
C LYS A 470 -21.57 9.08 -11.22
N ALA A 471 -20.92 9.91 -10.43
CA ALA A 471 -21.02 9.88 -8.97
C ALA A 471 -22.47 10.10 -8.46
N GLU A 472 -23.27 10.89 -9.18
CA GLU A 472 -24.67 11.18 -8.82
C GLU A 472 -25.57 9.94 -8.78
N ASN A 473 -25.22 8.87 -9.48
CA ASN A 473 -25.97 7.62 -9.49
C ASN A 473 -25.76 6.80 -8.20
N LEU A 474 -24.84 7.23 -7.32
CA LEU A 474 -24.42 6.50 -6.12
C LEU A 474 -25.00 7.09 -4.82
N LYS A 475 -25.98 7.99 -4.90
CA LYS A 475 -26.54 8.71 -3.73
C LYS A 475 -27.10 7.80 -2.64
N ASN A 476 -27.62 6.62 -3.01
CA ASN A 476 -28.22 5.66 -2.07
C ASN A 476 -27.23 4.58 -1.60
N ALA A 477 -25.93 4.75 -1.85
CA ALA A 477 -24.92 3.81 -1.41
C ALA A 477 -24.63 3.93 0.09
N LEU A 478 -24.13 2.84 0.67
CA LEU A 478 -23.50 2.84 1.99
C LEU A 478 -22.08 3.42 1.92
N LEU A 479 -21.33 3.02 0.91
CA LEU A 479 -19.96 3.46 0.64
C LEU A 479 -19.81 3.72 -0.85
N ALA A 480 -19.03 4.72 -1.25
CA ALA A 480 -18.78 5.05 -2.65
C ALA A 480 -17.37 5.58 -2.85
N PHE A 481 -16.70 5.11 -3.92
CA PHE A 481 -15.31 5.43 -4.20
C PHE A 481 -15.07 5.71 -5.68
N GLU A 482 -14.10 6.58 -5.94
CA GLU A 482 -13.51 6.77 -7.27
C GLU A 482 -12.43 5.72 -7.54
N ILE A 483 -12.42 5.19 -8.76
CA ILE A 483 -11.44 4.22 -9.25
C ILE A 483 -10.31 4.97 -9.95
N GLY A 484 -9.09 4.79 -9.47
CA GLY A 484 -7.88 5.24 -10.15
C GLY A 484 -7.00 6.16 -9.32
N LEU A 485 -5.94 6.66 -9.96
CA LEU A 485 -4.84 7.41 -9.35
C LEU A 485 -4.64 8.80 -9.97
N GLU A 486 -5.65 9.35 -10.65
CA GLU A 486 -5.58 10.73 -11.13
C GLU A 486 -5.52 11.70 -9.95
N ASP A 487 -4.89 12.87 -10.06
CA ASP A 487 -4.75 13.81 -8.93
C ASP A 487 -6.05 14.59 -8.64
N GLU A 488 -6.89 14.77 -9.65
CA GLU A 488 -8.15 15.51 -9.55
C GLU A 488 -9.09 14.82 -8.54
N PHE A 489 -9.65 15.59 -7.60
CA PHE A 489 -10.71 15.11 -6.71
C PHE A 489 -12.07 15.40 -7.32
N ARG A 490 -12.93 14.36 -7.45
CA ARG A 490 -14.26 14.46 -8.08
C ARG A 490 -15.43 14.29 -7.11
N GLY A 491 -15.21 14.56 -5.82
CA GLY A 491 -16.25 14.53 -4.78
C GLY A 491 -16.40 13.19 -4.06
N LEU A 492 -15.72 12.13 -4.48
CA LEU A 492 -15.67 10.84 -3.77
C LEU A 492 -14.23 10.47 -3.43
N ALA A 493 -14.03 9.81 -2.30
CA ALA A 493 -12.73 9.32 -1.91
C ALA A 493 -12.17 8.34 -2.95
N LYS A 494 -10.86 8.41 -3.21
CA LYS A 494 -10.21 7.47 -4.13
C LYS A 494 -9.97 6.14 -3.44
N SER A 495 -10.33 5.06 -4.12
CA SER A 495 -9.97 3.73 -3.67
C SER A 495 -8.49 3.50 -3.99
N LYS A 496 -7.68 3.24 -2.96
CA LYS A 496 -6.23 2.99 -3.05
C LYS A 496 -5.93 1.58 -3.63
N ILE A 497 -6.56 1.23 -4.75
CA ILE A 497 -6.40 -0.07 -5.40
C ILE A 497 -5.23 0.01 -6.36
N ALA A 498 -4.15 -0.70 -6.04
CA ALA A 498 -3.04 -0.88 -6.95
C ALA A 498 -3.35 -1.96 -8.00
N ALA A 499 -4.04 -1.57 -9.07
CA ALA A 499 -4.49 -2.48 -10.12
C ALA A 499 -4.22 -1.94 -11.53
N TYR A 500 -3.08 -1.29 -11.75
CA TYR A 500 -2.70 -0.86 -13.10
C TYR A 500 -2.64 -2.07 -14.03
N VAL A 501 -3.25 -1.93 -15.22
CA VAL A 501 -3.22 -2.93 -16.27
C VAL A 501 -2.89 -2.28 -17.63
N PRO A 502 -1.97 -2.87 -18.41
CA PRO A 502 -1.67 -2.44 -19.77
C PRO A 502 -2.91 -2.50 -20.66
N ARG A 503 -3.09 -1.49 -21.51
CA ARG A 503 -4.17 -1.40 -22.50
C ARG A 503 -3.59 -1.30 -23.90
N LEU A 504 -4.27 -1.94 -24.85
CA LEU A 504 -3.92 -1.89 -26.26
C LEU A 504 -4.19 -0.50 -26.83
N THR A 505 -3.20 0.06 -27.51
CA THR A 505 -3.40 1.17 -28.45
C THR A 505 -3.81 0.64 -29.82
N GLN A 506 -4.32 1.52 -30.68
CA GLN A 506 -4.64 1.14 -32.06
C GLN A 506 -3.40 0.59 -32.81
N ASP A 507 -2.25 1.26 -32.67
CA ASP A 507 -0.98 0.80 -33.27
C ASP A 507 -0.56 -0.59 -32.79
N GLU A 508 -0.80 -0.92 -31.51
CA GLU A 508 -0.46 -2.22 -30.95
C GLU A 508 -1.36 -3.34 -31.45
N ILE A 509 -2.63 -3.05 -31.73
CA ILE A 509 -3.55 -4.02 -32.35
C ILE A 509 -3.03 -4.39 -33.74
N ASP A 510 -2.63 -3.40 -34.53
CA ASP A 510 -2.08 -3.62 -35.87
C ASP A 510 -0.73 -4.36 -35.81
N LYS A 511 0.13 -4.01 -34.85
CA LYS A 511 1.42 -4.67 -34.60
C LYS A 511 1.26 -6.14 -34.21
N TYR A 512 0.21 -6.47 -33.46
CA TYR A 512 0.02 -7.79 -32.85
C TYR A 512 -1.13 -8.59 -33.46
N LYS A 513 -1.64 -8.19 -34.63
CA LYS A 513 -2.74 -8.84 -35.34
C LYS A 513 -2.58 -10.35 -35.56
N ASP A 514 -1.34 -10.84 -35.63
CA ASP A 514 -1.03 -12.26 -35.84
C ASP A 514 -1.12 -13.09 -34.54
N LEU A 515 -1.39 -12.47 -33.38
CA LEU A 515 -1.64 -13.17 -32.13
C LEU A 515 -3.13 -13.53 -31.99
N ASP A 516 -3.42 -14.81 -31.80
CA ASP A 516 -4.79 -15.33 -31.69
C ASP A 516 -5.62 -14.64 -30.60
N ASP A 517 -4.98 -14.28 -29.47
CA ASP A 517 -5.64 -13.64 -28.33
C ASP A 517 -5.71 -12.10 -28.42
N VAL A 518 -5.18 -11.52 -29.50
CA VAL A 518 -5.38 -10.10 -29.88
C VAL A 518 -6.48 -9.95 -30.92
N GLN A 519 -6.74 -10.98 -31.71
CA GLN A 519 -7.78 -10.94 -32.74
C GLN A 519 -9.16 -10.63 -32.13
N GLY A 520 -9.81 -9.59 -32.64
CA GLY A 520 -11.12 -9.15 -32.16
C GLY A 520 -11.11 -8.22 -30.94
N LEU A 521 -9.94 -7.91 -30.38
CA LEU A 521 -9.79 -6.85 -29.37
C LEU A 521 -9.82 -5.46 -30.03
N LYS A 522 -10.24 -4.46 -29.25
CA LYS A 522 -10.37 -3.06 -29.67
C LYS A 522 -9.44 -2.17 -28.87
N GLU A 523 -9.22 -0.94 -29.36
CA GLU A 523 -8.45 0.06 -28.63
C GLU A 523 -9.02 0.24 -27.20
N GLY A 524 -8.14 0.29 -26.21
CA GLY A 524 -8.49 0.41 -24.80
C GLY A 524 -8.81 -0.92 -24.11
N ASP A 525 -8.94 -2.03 -24.85
CA ASP A 525 -8.99 -3.37 -24.25
C ASP A 525 -7.65 -3.71 -23.58
N ILE A 526 -7.70 -4.67 -22.65
CA ILE A 526 -6.52 -5.08 -21.89
C ILE A 526 -5.55 -5.80 -22.82
N LYS A 527 -4.27 -5.46 -22.70
CA LYS A 527 -3.20 -6.14 -23.44
C LYS A 527 -2.99 -7.56 -22.92
N PRO A 528 -3.10 -8.60 -23.77
CA PRO A 528 -2.88 -9.97 -23.35
C PRO A 528 -1.39 -10.24 -23.05
N PHE A 529 -1.13 -11.31 -22.30
CA PHE A 529 0.24 -11.69 -21.90
C PHE A 529 1.16 -12.03 -23.09
N SER A 530 0.61 -12.56 -24.18
CA SER A 530 1.32 -12.79 -25.44
C SER A 530 1.87 -11.49 -26.04
N ALA A 531 1.05 -10.43 -26.07
CA ALA A 531 1.41 -9.10 -26.55
C ALA A 531 2.37 -8.39 -25.59
N ILE A 532 2.17 -8.54 -24.27
CA ILE A 532 3.10 -8.05 -23.24
C ILE A 532 4.48 -8.68 -23.43
N ALA A 533 4.56 -10.00 -23.61
CA ALA A 533 5.83 -10.70 -23.85
C ALA A 533 6.56 -10.17 -25.10
N LYS A 534 5.82 -9.88 -26.18
CA LYS A 534 6.38 -9.30 -27.41
C LYS A 534 6.94 -7.89 -27.25
N ASP A 535 6.52 -7.11 -26.25
CA ASP A 535 7.12 -5.79 -25.98
C ASP A 535 8.58 -5.88 -25.49
N ALA A 536 9.05 -7.07 -25.11
CA ALA A 536 10.46 -7.29 -24.82
C ALA A 536 11.34 -7.20 -26.08
N ILE A 537 10.77 -7.38 -27.28
CA ILE A 537 11.46 -7.38 -28.56
C ILE A 537 11.61 -5.94 -29.07
N LYS A 538 12.84 -5.54 -29.38
CA LYS A 538 13.20 -4.24 -29.97
C LYS A 538 14.02 -4.48 -31.25
N ASN A 539 13.63 -3.83 -32.36
CA ASN A 539 14.35 -3.94 -33.65
C ASN A 539 14.62 -5.39 -34.09
N ASP A 540 13.60 -6.24 -34.04
CA ASP A 540 13.64 -7.69 -34.36
C ASP A 540 14.65 -8.52 -33.54
N LYS A 541 15.06 -8.00 -32.37
CA LYS A 541 15.89 -8.68 -31.40
C LYS A 541 15.22 -8.69 -30.03
N GLY A 542 15.33 -9.82 -29.35
CA GLY A 542 14.75 -10.02 -28.03
C GLY A 542 14.06 -11.36 -27.92
N SER A 543 13.94 -11.84 -26.69
CA SER A 543 13.14 -13.02 -26.38
C SER A 543 11.78 -12.56 -25.85
N ASP A 544 10.71 -13.15 -26.35
CA ASP A 544 9.33 -12.97 -25.92
C ASP A 544 9.05 -13.68 -24.59
N PHE A 545 9.83 -13.33 -23.56
CA PHE A 545 9.61 -13.83 -22.20
C PHE A 545 8.89 -12.78 -21.34
N LEU A 546 8.00 -13.28 -20.50
CA LEU A 546 7.50 -12.54 -19.35
C LEU A 546 8.51 -12.64 -18.21
N GLY A 547 8.76 -11.51 -17.56
CA GLY A 547 9.31 -11.45 -16.21
C GLY A 547 8.18 -11.40 -15.20
N VAL A 548 8.30 -12.20 -14.14
CA VAL A 548 7.36 -12.27 -13.02
C VAL A 548 8.14 -11.88 -11.79
N LEU A 549 7.85 -10.69 -11.27
CA LEU A 549 8.52 -10.14 -10.10
C LEU A 549 7.65 -10.36 -8.88
N LYS A 550 8.26 -10.93 -7.84
CA LYS A 550 7.68 -10.93 -6.50
C LYS A 550 8.65 -10.27 -5.51
N ALA A 551 8.15 -9.38 -4.67
CA ALA A 551 8.97 -8.72 -3.66
C ALA A 551 8.25 -8.53 -2.33
N ASP A 552 9.01 -8.46 -1.25
CA ASP A 552 8.53 -8.29 0.12
C ASP A 552 9.44 -7.34 0.91
N VAL A 553 8.85 -6.46 1.73
CA VAL A 553 9.62 -5.59 2.63
C VAL A 553 10.17 -6.41 3.79
N ASP A 554 11.48 -6.34 3.97
CA ASP A 554 12.14 -7.16 4.96
C ASP A 554 11.95 -6.62 6.38
N ASN A 555 11.78 -7.53 7.34
CA ASN A 555 11.75 -7.23 8.77
C ASN A 555 10.62 -6.28 9.22
N LEU A 556 9.57 -6.12 8.42
CA LEU A 556 8.54 -5.14 8.71
C LEU A 556 7.86 -5.34 10.07
N GLY A 557 7.58 -6.59 10.46
CA GLY A 557 7.05 -6.90 11.80
C GLY A 557 8.00 -6.48 12.94
N LEU A 558 9.32 -6.62 12.76
CA LEU A 558 10.33 -6.16 13.72
C LEU A 558 10.39 -4.63 13.77
N ILE A 559 10.29 -3.97 12.61
CA ILE A 559 10.26 -2.51 12.50
C ILE A 559 9.04 -1.93 13.24
N PHE A 560 7.84 -2.48 13.05
CA PHE A 560 6.65 -2.01 13.77
C PHE A 560 6.75 -2.25 15.29
N ALA A 561 7.34 -3.37 15.70
CA ALA A 561 7.46 -3.72 17.11
C ALA A 561 8.50 -2.89 17.86
N ARG A 562 9.67 -2.63 17.24
CA ARG A 562 10.86 -2.09 17.93
C ARG A 562 11.52 -0.90 17.23
N GLY A 563 11.09 -0.55 16.02
CA GLY A 563 11.75 0.45 15.18
C GLY A 563 11.85 1.84 15.82
N PHE A 564 10.90 2.23 16.67
CA PHE A 564 10.93 3.51 17.38
C PHE A 564 11.56 3.44 18.79
N GLY A 565 12.17 2.31 19.14
CA GLY A 565 12.76 2.10 20.47
C GLY A 565 11.74 2.23 21.60
N GLU A 566 12.02 3.10 22.56
CA GLU A 566 11.13 3.37 23.71
C GLU A 566 9.95 4.29 23.34
N ASN A 567 10.00 4.99 22.20
CA ASN A 567 9.02 6.01 21.79
C ASN A 567 7.91 5.49 20.86
N VAL A 568 7.62 4.18 20.86
CA VAL A 568 6.55 3.62 20.02
C VAL A 568 5.19 4.12 20.50
N SER A 569 4.46 4.82 19.63
CA SER A 569 3.06 5.24 19.85
C SER A 569 2.16 4.74 18.72
N ILE A 570 0.84 4.78 18.95
CA ILE A 570 -0.15 4.45 17.92
C ILE A 570 -0.03 5.36 16.70
N SER A 571 0.18 6.67 16.91
CA SER A 571 0.32 7.65 15.82
C SER A 571 1.54 7.38 14.96
N LYS A 572 2.70 7.08 15.54
CA LYS A 572 3.92 6.70 14.77
C LYS A 572 3.73 5.40 13.98
N THR A 573 3.03 4.44 14.57
CA THR A 573 2.70 3.16 13.93
C THR A 573 1.80 3.38 12.72
N VAL A 574 0.76 4.21 12.86
CA VAL A 574 -0.18 4.57 11.78
C VAL A 574 0.54 5.36 10.67
N SER A 575 1.34 6.37 11.03
CA SER A 575 2.13 7.16 10.09
C SER A 575 3.07 6.28 9.27
N LEU A 576 3.82 5.38 9.92
CA LEU A 576 4.73 4.48 9.23
C LEU A 576 3.99 3.54 8.26
N SER A 577 2.87 2.95 8.71
CA SER A 577 2.06 2.07 7.86
C SER A 577 1.53 2.80 6.63
N ARG A 578 1.08 4.04 6.78
CA ARG A 578 0.56 4.84 5.67
C ARG A 578 1.65 5.21 4.67
N MET A 579 2.81 5.65 5.15
CA MET A 579 3.93 6.02 4.29
C MET A 579 4.47 4.80 3.53
N LEU A 580 4.53 3.62 4.16
CA LEU A 580 4.86 2.39 3.44
C LEU A 580 3.83 2.05 2.36
N ASP A 581 2.54 2.14 2.67
CA ASP A 581 1.49 1.86 1.69
C ASP A 581 1.57 2.80 0.47
N PHE A 582 1.84 4.09 0.68
CA PHE A 582 1.98 5.08 -0.40
C PHE A 582 3.08 4.76 -1.41
N PHE A 583 4.15 4.09 -0.99
CA PHE A 583 5.18 3.62 -1.91
C PHE A 583 4.61 2.62 -2.93
N PHE A 584 3.80 1.66 -2.47
CA PHE A 584 3.27 0.57 -3.29
C PHE A 584 1.97 0.91 -4.02
N THR A 585 1.04 1.61 -3.36
CA THR A 585 -0.27 1.96 -3.92
C THR A 585 -0.26 3.27 -4.70
N GLY A 586 0.74 4.11 -4.44
CA GLY A 586 0.92 5.42 -5.05
C GLY A 586 2.07 5.45 -6.05
N TRP A 587 3.29 5.62 -5.56
CA TRP A 587 4.48 5.89 -6.41
C TRP A 587 4.66 4.82 -7.46
N LEU A 588 4.71 3.56 -7.03
CA LEU A 588 4.97 2.43 -7.92
C LEU A 588 3.93 2.33 -9.04
N GLN A 589 2.66 2.59 -8.72
CA GLN A 589 1.60 2.53 -9.73
C GLN A 589 1.70 3.70 -10.73
N ASN A 590 2.08 4.89 -10.27
CA ASN A 590 2.33 6.03 -11.16
C ASN A 590 3.55 5.79 -12.07
N GLU A 591 4.61 5.22 -11.51
CA GLU A 591 5.83 4.84 -12.24
C GLU A 591 5.54 3.81 -13.34
N ILE A 592 4.79 2.75 -12.99
CA ILE A 592 4.36 1.74 -13.95
C ILE A 592 3.49 2.37 -15.05
N LYS A 593 2.49 3.18 -14.67
CA LYS A 593 1.59 3.84 -15.63
C LYS A 593 2.33 4.77 -16.60
N THR A 594 3.39 5.43 -16.14
CA THR A 594 4.08 6.47 -16.92
C THR A 594 5.18 5.87 -17.79
N ASN A 595 6.06 5.05 -17.20
CA ASN A 595 7.31 4.61 -17.80
C ASN A 595 7.35 3.11 -18.15
N PHE A 596 6.51 2.28 -17.53
CA PHE A 596 6.48 0.83 -17.75
C PHE A 596 5.09 0.32 -18.11
N ARG A 597 4.48 0.92 -19.14
CA ARG A 597 3.07 0.70 -19.54
C ARG A 597 2.71 -0.74 -19.88
N SER A 598 3.71 -1.58 -20.14
CA SER A 598 3.54 -3.01 -20.44
C SER A 598 3.56 -3.90 -19.19
N ILE A 599 3.80 -3.34 -18.00
CA ILE A 599 3.81 -4.09 -16.74
C ILE A 599 2.39 -4.13 -16.16
N TYR A 600 1.96 -5.34 -15.83
CA TYR A 600 0.69 -5.67 -15.21
C TYR A 600 0.88 -5.80 -13.70
N THR A 601 0.17 -4.98 -12.92
CA THR A 601 0.10 -5.11 -11.46
C THR A 601 -0.96 -6.14 -11.07
N VAL A 602 -0.54 -7.29 -10.52
CA VAL A 602 -1.49 -8.29 -9.99
C VAL A 602 -1.90 -7.94 -8.56
N PHE A 603 -0.92 -7.65 -7.71
CA PHE A 603 -1.12 -7.16 -6.34
C PHE A 603 0.05 -6.26 -5.95
N SER A 604 -0.25 -5.20 -5.20
CA SER A 604 0.73 -4.27 -4.66
C SER A 604 0.09 -3.54 -3.48
N GLY A 605 0.49 -3.85 -2.25
CA GLY A 605 -0.09 -3.18 -1.08
C GLY A 605 0.46 -3.69 0.24
N GLY A 606 0.60 -2.77 1.21
CA GLY A 606 1.31 -3.05 2.46
C GLY A 606 2.79 -3.32 2.21
N ASP A 607 3.16 -4.59 2.10
CA ASP A 607 4.54 -5.09 1.99
C ASP A 607 4.80 -6.11 0.86
N ASP A 608 3.76 -6.72 0.26
CA ASP A 608 3.88 -7.72 -0.82
C ASP A 608 3.61 -7.09 -2.19
N LEU A 609 4.41 -7.48 -3.19
CA LEU A 609 4.35 -7.00 -4.56
C LEU A 609 4.39 -8.17 -5.54
N PHE A 610 3.48 -8.18 -6.52
CA PHE A 610 3.45 -9.15 -7.61
C PHE A 610 3.16 -8.49 -8.95
N LEU A 611 4.16 -8.49 -9.83
CA LEU A 611 4.12 -7.85 -11.15
C LEU A 611 4.42 -8.86 -12.26
N ILE A 612 3.78 -8.69 -13.42
CA ILE A 612 4.05 -9.47 -14.63
C ILE A 612 4.30 -8.48 -15.77
N GLY A 613 5.38 -8.64 -16.53
CA GLY A 613 5.68 -7.75 -17.64
C GLY A 613 6.74 -8.30 -18.57
N PRO A 614 7.23 -7.51 -19.54
CA PRO A 614 8.37 -7.90 -20.36
C PRO A 614 9.61 -8.11 -19.49
N PHE A 615 10.36 -9.20 -19.70
CA PHE A 615 11.43 -9.59 -18.76
C PHE A 615 12.49 -8.48 -18.54
N ASN A 616 12.84 -7.73 -19.60
CA ASN A 616 13.81 -6.66 -19.56
C ASN A 616 13.30 -5.45 -18.77
N GLN A 617 12.05 -5.05 -19.00
CA GLN A 617 11.38 -4.00 -18.24
C GLN A 617 11.22 -4.37 -16.77
N ILE A 618 10.95 -5.65 -16.46
CA ILE A 618 10.84 -6.14 -15.08
C ILE A 618 12.18 -6.04 -14.34
N ILE A 619 13.29 -6.41 -14.98
CA ILE A 619 14.64 -6.24 -14.40
C ILE A 619 14.92 -4.76 -14.12
N GLU A 620 14.61 -3.88 -15.09
CA GLU A 620 14.83 -2.44 -14.96
C GLU A 620 13.97 -1.83 -13.84
N LEU A 621 12.68 -2.18 -13.79
CA LEU A 621 11.79 -1.75 -12.73
C LEU A 621 12.26 -2.27 -11.36
N ALA A 622 12.74 -3.51 -11.25
CA ALA A 622 13.26 -4.04 -9.98
C ALA A 622 14.41 -3.20 -9.43
N LYS A 623 15.34 -2.78 -10.30
CA LYS A 623 16.41 -1.85 -9.96
C LYS A 623 15.85 -0.53 -9.45
N LYS A 624 14.91 0.07 -10.21
CA LYS A 624 14.29 1.36 -9.87
C LYS A 624 13.51 1.32 -8.55
N ILE A 625 12.80 0.22 -8.27
CA ILE A 625 12.10 0.00 -6.99
C ILE A 625 13.12 0.02 -5.84
N ASN A 626 14.25 -0.69 -5.96
CA ASN A 626 15.26 -0.70 -4.89
C ASN A 626 15.90 0.68 -4.68
N GLU A 627 16.30 1.34 -5.76
CA GLU A 627 16.92 2.66 -5.71
C GLU A 627 15.97 3.70 -5.11
N HIS A 628 14.71 3.72 -5.57
CA HIS A 628 13.73 4.64 -5.07
C HIS A 628 13.29 4.32 -3.64
N LEU A 629 13.19 3.04 -3.21
CA LEU A 629 12.92 2.73 -1.79
C LEU A 629 13.99 3.32 -0.87
N ARG A 630 15.28 3.24 -1.27
CA ARG A 630 16.38 3.85 -0.51
C ARG A 630 16.28 5.38 -0.48
N GLN A 631 15.83 6.00 -1.57
CA GLN A 631 15.63 7.46 -1.64
C GLN A 631 14.39 7.91 -0.84
N TYR A 632 13.30 7.15 -0.92
CA TYR A 632 12.02 7.38 -0.25
C TYR A 632 12.14 7.28 1.27
N THR A 633 12.88 6.28 1.75
CA THR A 633 13.04 6.03 3.19
C THR A 633 14.25 6.77 3.78
N LYS A 634 15.30 7.02 2.98
CA LYS A 634 16.62 7.49 3.44
C LYS A 634 17.13 6.72 4.67
N ASN A 635 16.79 5.43 4.75
CA ASN A 635 17.06 4.62 5.91
C ASN A 635 17.39 3.17 5.50
N GLU A 636 18.59 2.73 5.84
CA GLU A 636 19.12 1.40 5.49
C GLU A 636 18.39 0.23 6.17
N ASP A 637 17.64 0.47 7.25
CA ASP A 637 16.81 -0.55 7.89
C ASP A 637 15.60 -0.94 7.02
N PHE A 638 15.25 -0.12 6.02
CA PHE A 638 14.20 -0.40 5.05
C PHE A 638 14.82 -0.94 3.77
N HIS A 639 14.63 -2.23 3.55
CA HIS A 639 15.07 -2.91 2.35
C HIS A 639 14.07 -3.97 1.94
N LEU A 640 14.22 -4.48 0.72
CA LEU A 640 13.31 -5.45 0.14
C LEU A 640 14.06 -6.68 -0.37
N SER A 641 13.43 -7.83 -0.26
CA SER A 641 13.85 -9.05 -0.93
C SER A 641 13.00 -9.23 -2.18
N CYS A 642 13.62 -9.59 -3.30
CA CYS A 642 12.95 -9.72 -4.61
C CYS A 642 13.33 -11.02 -5.30
N GLY A 643 12.37 -11.66 -5.96
CA GLY A 643 12.58 -12.79 -6.85
C GLY A 643 11.99 -12.51 -8.24
N ILE A 644 12.76 -12.81 -9.28
CA ILE A 644 12.30 -12.67 -10.68
C ILE A 644 12.34 -14.02 -11.38
N TYR A 645 11.15 -14.51 -11.76
CA TYR A 645 10.96 -15.71 -12.57
C TYR A 645 10.69 -15.35 -14.04
N PHE A 646 11.21 -16.15 -14.97
CA PHE A 646 11.03 -15.94 -16.40
C PHE A 646 10.11 -17.03 -16.95
N ALA A 647 9.09 -16.63 -17.70
CA ALA A 647 8.06 -17.53 -18.20
C ALA A 647 7.72 -17.24 -19.67
N LYS A 648 7.24 -18.26 -20.38
CA LYS A 648 6.49 -18.05 -21.62
C LYS A 648 5.07 -17.58 -21.30
N ASP A 649 4.48 -16.85 -22.23
CA ASP A 649 3.10 -16.32 -22.17
C ASP A 649 2.03 -17.40 -21.94
N LYS A 650 2.28 -18.63 -22.38
CA LYS A 650 1.35 -19.77 -22.20
C LYS A 650 1.46 -20.44 -20.83
N VAL A 651 2.45 -20.11 -20.02
CA VAL A 651 2.57 -20.69 -18.67
C VAL A 651 1.41 -20.16 -17.80
N PRO A 652 0.68 -21.01 -17.06
CA PRO A 652 -0.39 -20.54 -16.19
C PRO A 652 0.12 -19.62 -15.08
N VAL A 653 -0.64 -18.56 -14.76
CA VAL A 653 -0.24 -17.55 -13.75
C VAL A 653 -0.01 -18.17 -12.36
N TYR A 654 -0.78 -19.20 -12.01
CA TYR A 654 -0.57 -19.98 -10.79
C TYR A 654 0.86 -20.55 -10.69
N GLN A 655 1.37 -21.12 -11.79
CA GLN A 655 2.73 -21.68 -11.82
C GLN A 655 3.77 -20.57 -11.78
N MET A 656 3.54 -19.47 -12.51
CA MET A 656 4.38 -18.28 -12.43
C MET A 656 4.50 -17.77 -11.00
N ALA A 657 3.37 -17.69 -10.28
CA ALA A 657 3.34 -17.22 -8.91
C ALA A 657 4.08 -18.13 -7.94
N ARG A 658 3.88 -19.45 -8.07
CA ARG A 658 4.60 -20.44 -7.25
C ARG A 658 6.11 -20.37 -7.47
N GLN A 659 6.55 -20.26 -8.72
CA GLN A 659 7.97 -20.18 -9.04
C GLN A 659 8.58 -18.85 -8.57
N ALA A 660 7.88 -17.73 -8.73
CA ALA A 660 8.34 -16.44 -8.21
C ALA A 660 8.45 -16.44 -6.67
N GLU A 661 7.52 -17.08 -5.96
CA GLU A 661 7.60 -17.28 -4.51
C GLU A 661 8.83 -18.10 -4.10
N GLU A 662 9.08 -19.23 -4.77
CA GLU A 662 10.25 -20.07 -4.51
C GLU A 662 11.57 -19.29 -4.70
N ILE A 663 11.61 -18.38 -5.69
CA ILE A 663 12.76 -17.51 -5.94
C ILE A 663 12.88 -16.39 -4.90
N LEU A 664 11.76 -15.76 -4.49
CA LEU A 664 11.76 -14.76 -3.41
C LEU A 664 12.26 -15.37 -2.09
N GLU A 665 11.84 -16.59 -1.77
CA GLU A 665 12.29 -17.30 -0.57
C GLU A 665 13.81 -17.57 -0.57
N LYS A 666 14.42 -17.78 -1.75
CA LYS A 666 15.88 -17.84 -1.88
C LYS A 666 16.52 -16.50 -1.49
N SER A 667 15.97 -15.37 -1.96
CA SER A 667 16.46 -14.03 -1.58
C SER A 667 16.37 -13.77 -0.08
N LYS A 668 15.32 -14.27 0.58
CA LYS A 668 15.15 -14.10 2.04
C LYS A 668 16.12 -14.96 2.86
N LYS A 669 16.47 -16.15 2.37
CA LYS A 669 17.32 -17.12 3.09
C LYS A 669 18.81 -16.96 2.82
N ASP A 670 19.20 -16.91 1.55
CA ASP A 670 20.56 -17.27 1.10
C ASP A 670 21.61 -16.14 1.26
N ASN A 671 21.26 -15.07 1.97
CA ASN A 671 22.16 -13.95 2.29
C ASN A 671 21.61 -13.05 3.41
N GLY A 672 20.62 -13.52 4.19
CA GLY A 672 20.01 -12.73 5.27
C GLY A 672 19.19 -11.52 4.79
N LYS A 673 18.36 -11.68 3.75
CA LYS A 673 17.49 -10.64 3.16
C LYS A 673 18.23 -9.51 2.43
N ASN A 674 17.56 -8.41 2.05
CA ASN A 674 18.13 -7.31 1.25
C ASN A 674 18.81 -7.82 -0.03
N ALA A 675 18.12 -8.69 -0.77
CA ALA A 675 18.70 -9.43 -1.88
C ALA A 675 17.71 -9.58 -3.03
N ILE A 676 18.27 -9.79 -4.22
CA ILE A 676 17.53 -10.14 -5.42
C ILE A 676 17.99 -11.50 -5.93
N THR A 677 17.03 -12.32 -6.36
CA THR A 677 17.30 -13.59 -7.04
C THR A 677 16.72 -13.56 -8.44
N LEU A 678 17.58 -13.75 -9.45
CA LEU A 678 17.20 -13.92 -10.86
C LEU A 678 18.21 -14.82 -11.57
N PHE A 679 17.79 -15.54 -12.61
CA PHE A 679 18.63 -16.53 -13.30
C PHE A 679 19.30 -17.56 -12.35
N GLU A 680 18.57 -17.97 -11.30
CA GLU A 680 19.08 -18.86 -10.23
C GLU A 680 20.29 -18.30 -9.45
N ARG A 681 20.46 -16.97 -9.43
CA ARG A 681 21.51 -16.27 -8.69
C ARG A 681 20.94 -15.34 -7.66
N THR A 682 21.32 -15.56 -6.41
CA THR A 682 21.01 -14.68 -5.28
C THR A 682 22.18 -13.73 -5.04
N MET A 683 21.92 -12.42 -5.04
CA MET A 683 22.95 -11.41 -4.76
C MET A 683 22.39 -10.23 -3.98
N LYS A 684 23.26 -9.49 -3.30
CA LYS A 684 22.90 -8.22 -2.65
C LYS A 684 22.59 -7.16 -3.70
N TRP A 685 21.69 -6.24 -3.36
CA TRP A 685 21.29 -5.15 -4.24
C TRP A 685 22.46 -4.29 -4.73
N ASP A 686 23.44 -4.00 -3.87
CA ASP A 686 24.61 -3.20 -4.26
C ASP A 686 25.44 -3.88 -5.36
N GLN A 687 25.54 -5.21 -5.32
CA GLN A 687 26.21 -5.98 -6.36
C GLN A 687 25.37 -6.06 -7.63
N PHE A 688 24.06 -6.28 -7.50
CA PHE A 688 23.15 -6.25 -8.64
C PHE A 688 23.18 -4.89 -9.37
N ASN A 689 23.15 -3.78 -8.65
CA ASN A 689 23.18 -2.43 -9.22
C ASN A 689 24.46 -2.20 -10.03
N LYS A 690 25.63 -2.60 -9.48
CA LYS A 690 26.93 -2.56 -10.18
C LYS A 690 26.93 -3.43 -11.44
N LEU A 691 26.34 -4.63 -11.39
CA LEU A 691 26.24 -5.52 -12.55
C LEU A 691 25.34 -4.94 -13.65
N MET A 692 24.27 -4.24 -13.27
CA MET A 692 23.34 -3.60 -14.21
C MET A 692 23.92 -2.34 -14.87
N GLU A 693 25.01 -1.77 -14.35
CA GLU A 693 25.75 -0.66 -15.00
C GLU A 693 26.67 -1.13 -16.13
N ILE A 694 26.91 -2.44 -16.27
CA ILE A 694 27.79 -3.00 -17.30
C ILE A 694 27.09 -2.95 -18.67
N ASN A 695 27.56 -2.06 -19.54
CA ASN A 695 27.05 -1.92 -20.90
C ASN A 695 27.72 -2.93 -21.87
N LEU A 696 27.17 -4.14 -21.91
CA LEU A 696 27.67 -5.21 -22.77
C LEU A 696 27.44 -4.95 -24.27
N ASP A 697 26.45 -4.12 -24.65
CA ASP A 697 26.24 -3.74 -26.05
C ASP A 697 27.45 -2.99 -26.61
N ASP A 698 27.89 -1.95 -25.91
CA ASP A 698 29.06 -1.16 -26.34
C ASP A 698 30.34 -2.01 -26.29
N ILE A 699 30.53 -2.78 -25.22
CA ILE A 699 31.71 -3.64 -25.05
C ILE A 699 31.84 -4.67 -26.17
N PHE A 700 30.74 -5.38 -26.51
CA PHE A 700 30.78 -6.39 -27.57
C PHE A 700 30.82 -5.78 -28.98
N ARG A 701 30.22 -4.60 -29.18
CA ARG A 701 30.28 -3.87 -30.46
C ARG A 701 31.70 -3.37 -30.73
N GLU A 702 32.35 -2.75 -29.75
CA GLU A 702 33.73 -2.28 -29.88
C GLU A 702 34.72 -3.43 -30.11
N ALA A 703 34.50 -4.56 -29.42
CA ALA A 703 35.33 -5.75 -29.53
C ALA A 703 35.10 -6.55 -30.82
N ASP A 704 34.03 -6.27 -31.57
CA ASP A 704 33.66 -6.99 -32.81
C ASP A 704 33.74 -8.52 -32.62
N VAL A 705 32.91 -9.04 -31.71
CA VAL A 705 32.86 -10.47 -31.37
C VAL A 705 31.65 -11.16 -31.98
N SER A 706 31.84 -12.41 -32.42
CA SER A 706 30.75 -13.24 -32.95
C SER A 706 29.76 -13.69 -31.88
N GLU A 707 28.52 -13.98 -32.28
CA GLU A 707 27.51 -14.55 -31.36
C GLU A 707 28.00 -15.82 -30.67
N GLY A 708 28.64 -16.74 -31.42
CA GLY A 708 29.19 -17.98 -30.84
C GLY A 708 30.23 -17.72 -29.75
N PHE A 709 31.03 -16.66 -29.87
CA PHE A 709 31.97 -16.27 -28.82
C PHE A 709 31.24 -15.81 -27.56
N LYS A 710 30.19 -14.99 -27.70
CA LYS A 710 29.38 -14.51 -26.57
C LYS A 710 28.76 -15.67 -25.78
N TYR A 711 28.20 -16.68 -26.47
CA TYR A 711 27.70 -17.90 -25.82
C TYR A 711 28.80 -18.74 -25.15
N ASN A 712 30.03 -18.72 -25.68
CA ASN A 712 31.13 -19.45 -25.06
C ASN A 712 31.58 -18.83 -23.72
N LEU A 713 31.24 -17.56 -23.44
CA LEU A 713 31.53 -16.92 -22.16
C LEU A 713 30.88 -17.65 -20.97
N PHE A 714 29.69 -18.25 -21.17
CA PHE A 714 29.02 -19.07 -20.15
C PHE A 714 29.84 -20.29 -19.73
N THR A 715 30.66 -20.85 -20.62
CA THR A 715 31.55 -21.98 -20.29
C THR A 715 32.54 -21.56 -19.21
N TYR A 716 33.14 -20.38 -19.34
CA TYR A 716 34.12 -19.87 -18.39
C TYR A 716 33.48 -19.51 -17.04
N LEU A 717 32.25 -18.98 -17.04
CA LEU A 717 31.50 -18.75 -15.79
C LEU A 717 31.26 -20.06 -15.03
N LYS A 718 30.85 -21.13 -15.73
CA LYS A 718 30.72 -22.47 -15.13
C LYS A 718 32.05 -23.01 -14.61
N MET A 719 33.16 -22.72 -15.29
CA MET A 719 34.48 -23.16 -14.84
C MET A 719 34.93 -22.43 -13.57
N ILE A 720 34.66 -21.13 -13.45
CA ILE A 720 35.02 -20.32 -12.27
C ILE A 720 34.39 -20.87 -10.99
N GLU A 721 33.18 -21.41 -11.09
CA GLU A 721 32.42 -21.92 -9.95
C GLU A 721 32.60 -23.42 -9.71
N SER A 722 33.34 -24.08 -10.60
CA SER A 722 33.57 -25.51 -10.51
C SER A 722 34.73 -25.80 -9.58
N ASN A 723 34.53 -26.79 -8.69
CA ASN A 723 35.59 -27.29 -7.81
C ASN A 723 36.58 -28.25 -8.51
N LYS A 724 36.49 -28.42 -9.84
CA LYS A 724 37.37 -29.35 -10.58
C LYS A 724 38.72 -28.68 -10.88
N LYS A 725 39.83 -29.38 -10.57
CA LYS A 725 41.20 -28.90 -10.82
C LYS A 725 41.44 -28.40 -12.25
N ARG A 726 40.86 -29.06 -13.26
CA ARG A 726 41.00 -28.66 -14.68
C ARG A 726 40.39 -27.28 -14.97
N ASP A 727 39.40 -26.87 -14.19
CA ASP A 727 38.64 -25.64 -14.43
C ASP A 727 39.39 -24.41 -13.88
N LEU A 728 40.47 -24.61 -13.11
CA LEU A 728 41.47 -23.58 -12.77
C LEU A 728 42.14 -22.97 -14.02
N LEU A 729 42.07 -23.65 -15.17
CA LEU A 729 42.58 -23.16 -16.46
C LEU A 729 41.64 -22.15 -17.15
N TRP A 730 40.54 -21.72 -16.51
CA TRP A 730 39.59 -20.78 -17.12
C TRP A 730 40.28 -19.50 -17.64
N LYS A 731 41.22 -18.93 -16.86
CA LYS A 731 41.91 -17.68 -17.20
C LYS A 731 42.81 -17.81 -18.44
N PRO A 732 43.76 -18.75 -18.51
CA PRO A 732 44.55 -18.94 -19.73
C PRO A 732 43.70 -19.34 -20.94
N LEU A 733 42.64 -20.13 -20.76
CA LEU A 733 41.74 -20.52 -21.85
C LEU A 733 40.88 -19.35 -22.34
N LEU A 734 40.45 -18.45 -21.45
CA LEU A 734 39.75 -17.21 -21.79
C LEU A 734 40.66 -16.28 -22.59
N ILE A 735 41.90 -16.06 -22.12
CA ILE A 735 42.92 -15.25 -22.83
C ILE A 735 43.11 -15.78 -24.24
N TYR A 736 43.39 -17.07 -24.38
CA TYR A 736 43.58 -17.72 -25.69
C TYR A 736 42.37 -17.50 -26.62
N ASN A 737 41.15 -17.65 -26.10
CA ASN A 737 39.93 -17.54 -26.88
C ASN A 737 39.64 -16.09 -27.30
N ILE A 738 39.93 -15.11 -26.43
CA ILE A 738 39.83 -13.68 -26.72
C ILE A 738 40.79 -13.31 -27.87
N TYR A 739 42.07 -13.68 -27.76
CA TYR A 739 43.05 -13.45 -28.84
C TYR A 739 42.65 -14.12 -30.15
N ARG A 740 41.87 -15.20 -30.11
CA ARG A 740 41.38 -15.87 -31.31
C ARG A 740 40.14 -15.22 -31.91
N ASN A 741 39.29 -14.55 -31.12
CA ASN A 741 37.92 -14.17 -31.52
C ASN A 741 37.58 -12.69 -31.56
N VAL A 742 38.36 -11.81 -30.91
CA VAL A 742 38.12 -10.36 -30.88
C VAL A 742 38.69 -9.67 -32.12
N ALA A 743 37.94 -8.73 -32.70
CA ALA A 743 38.34 -7.85 -33.80
C ALA A 743 39.05 -8.57 -34.96
N LYS A 744 38.53 -9.74 -35.36
CA LYS A 744 39.13 -10.61 -36.39
C LYS A 744 39.31 -9.92 -37.74
N GLN A 745 38.46 -8.95 -38.05
CA GLN A 745 38.44 -8.26 -39.34
C GLN A 745 39.38 -7.04 -39.41
N LYS A 746 40.01 -6.65 -38.29
CA LYS A 746 40.90 -5.48 -38.22
C LYS A 746 42.36 -5.87 -38.48
N SER A 747 43.18 -4.89 -38.87
CA SER A 747 44.63 -5.07 -38.99
C SER A 747 45.27 -5.36 -37.62
N LYS A 748 46.47 -5.96 -37.60
CA LYS A 748 47.14 -6.34 -36.35
C LYS A 748 47.38 -5.14 -35.41
N GLU A 749 47.73 -3.99 -35.97
CA GLU A 749 48.01 -2.75 -35.24
C GLU A 749 46.74 -2.15 -34.60
N GLU A 750 45.60 -2.22 -35.30
CA GLU A 750 44.31 -1.75 -34.78
C GLU A 750 43.65 -2.75 -33.82
N ARG A 751 44.00 -4.04 -33.94
CA ARG A 751 43.42 -5.14 -33.18
C ARG A 751 43.99 -5.26 -31.77
N ASN A 752 45.29 -5.03 -31.58
CA ASN A 752 45.95 -5.21 -30.28
C ASN A 752 45.34 -4.32 -29.16
N PRO A 753 45.11 -3.01 -29.36
CA PRO A 753 44.50 -2.17 -28.32
C PRO A 753 43.09 -2.62 -27.94
N VAL A 754 42.31 -3.09 -28.91
CA VAL A 754 40.94 -3.60 -28.70
C VAL A 754 40.97 -4.90 -27.89
N ILE A 755 41.90 -5.82 -28.22
CA ILE A 755 42.09 -7.06 -27.46
C ILE A 755 42.51 -6.76 -26.02
N GLU A 756 43.49 -5.89 -25.81
CA GLU A 756 43.99 -5.57 -24.46
C GLU A 756 42.89 -4.93 -23.61
N LYS A 757 42.15 -3.96 -24.16
CA LYS A 757 40.99 -3.34 -23.50
C LYS A 757 39.94 -4.41 -23.15
N PHE A 758 39.48 -5.19 -24.12
CA PHE A 758 38.43 -6.20 -23.91
C PHE A 758 38.88 -7.29 -22.92
N LEU A 759 40.12 -7.75 -23.03
CA LEU A 759 40.69 -8.73 -22.12
C LEU A 759 40.72 -8.21 -20.68
N SER A 760 41.23 -6.99 -20.50
CA SER A 760 41.29 -6.36 -19.17
C SER A 760 39.92 -6.28 -18.52
N LEU A 761 38.89 -5.90 -19.29
CA LEU A 761 37.50 -5.80 -18.82
C LEU A 761 36.93 -7.17 -18.47
N MET A 762 37.06 -8.16 -19.36
CA MET A 762 36.51 -9.50 -19.11
C MET A 762 37.20 -10.19 -17.94
N VAL A 763 38.53 -10.12 -17.83
CA VAL A 763 39.24 -10.69 -16.67
C VAL A 763 38.79 -9.99 -15.39
N LYS A 764 38.73 -8.65 -15.39
CA LYS A 764 38.24 -7.88 -14.25
C LYS A 764 36.83 -8.31 -13.83
N TYR A 765 35.88 -8.37 -14.74
CA TYR A 765 34.51 -8.74 -14.40
C TYR A 765 34.38 -10.19 -13.91
N PHE A 766 35.14 -11.11 -14.49
CA PHE A 766 35.11 -12.52 -14.09
C PHE A 766 35.77 -12.72 -12.72
N GLU A 767 36.77 -11.93 -12.36
CA GLU A 767 37.41 -11.95 -11.04
C GLU A 767 36.56 -11.24 -9.96
N ASP A 768 36.05 -10.04 -10.28
CA ASP A 768 35.30 -9.19 -9.36
C ASP A 768 33.91 -9.79 -9.06
N TYR A 769 33.21 -10.30 -10.09
CA TYR A 769 31.82 -10.74 -9.97
C TYR A 769 31.63 -12.25 -10.07
N LYS A 770 32.64 -13.01 -10.50
CA LYS A 770 32.60 -14.47 -10.59
C LYS A 770 31.33 -14.96 -11.30
N GLY A 771 30.60 -15.89 -10.68
CA GLY A 771 29.36 -16.45 -11.20
C GLY A 771 28.23 -15.45 -11.39
N ASP A 772 28.23 -14.32 -10.66
CA ASP A 772 27.15 -13.34 -10.73
C ASP A 772 27.18 -12.53 -12.04
N PHE A 773 28.31 -12.52 -12.75
CA PHE A 773 28.40 -12.00 -14.12
C PHE A 773 27.49 -12.76 -15.10
N LEU A 774 26.99 -13.94 -14.72
CA LEU A 774 25.93 -14.65 -15.44
C LEU A 774 24.70 -13.75 -15.69
N VAL A 775 24.36 -12.89 -14.75
CA VAL A 775 23.15 -12.06 -14.81
C VAL A 775 23.20 -11.04 -15.97
N PRO A 776 24.17 -10.10 -16.03
CA PRO A 776 24.24 -9.16 -17.14
C PRO A 776 24.48 -9.87 -18.49
N LEU A 777 25.26 -10.95 -18.51
CA LEU A 777 25.47 -11.73 -19.73
C LEU A 777 24.18 -12.39 -20.24
N SER A 778 23.38 -13.00 -19.34
CA SER A 778 22.10 -13.62 -19.69
C SER A 778 21.09 -12.57 -20.18
N LYS A 779 21.00 -11.43 -19.48
CA LYS A 779 20.16 -10.30 -19.88
C LYS A 779 20.51 -9.86 -21.31
N TYR A 780 21.78 -9.58 -21.58
CA TYR A 780 22.26 -9.18 -22.90
C TYR A 780 21.87 -10.17 -23.99
N ILE A 781 22.10 -11.47 -23.75
CA ILE A 781 21.82 -12.53 -24.73
C ILE A 781 20.32 -12.62 -25.02
N TYR A 782 19.47 -12.52 -24.00
CA TYR A 782 18.03 -12.55 -24.20
C TYR A 782 17.51 -11.31 -24.92
N GLU A 783 18.07 -10.12 -24.66
CA GLU A 783 17.72 -8.87 -25.34
C GLU A 783 18.17 -8.82 -26.80
N ASN A 784 19.30 -9.47 -27.13
CA ASN A 784 19.86 -9.46 -28.47
C ASN A 784 19.55 -10.71 -29.32
N ARG A 785 18.78 -11.67 -28.79
CA ARG A 785 18.44 -12.89 -29.50
C ARG A 785 17.59 -12.58 -30.74
N LYS A 786 18.06 -12.96 -31.93
CA LYS A 786 17.24 -12.89 -33.14
C LYS A 786 16.13 -13.94 -33.08
N GLY A 787 14.91 -13.56 -33.48
CA GLY A 787 13.81 -14.50 -33.68
C GLY A 787 14.25 -15.63 -34.63
N ARG A 788 13.81 -16.86 -34.36
CA ARG A 788 13.88 -17.90 -35.39
C ARG A 788 12.85 -17.52 -36.44
N SER A 789 13.32 -17.12 -37.63
CA SER A 789 12.49 -16.92 -38.82
C SER A 789 11.68 -18.16 -39.14
#